data_AF-A0A0S4X1W7-F1
#
_entry.id   AF-A0A0S4X1W7-F1
#
_cell.length_a   1.000
_cell.length_b   1.000
_cell.length_c   1.000
_cell.angle_alpha   90.00
_cell.angle_beta   90.00
_cell.angle_gamma   90.00
#
_symmetry.space_group_name_H-M   'P 1'
#
loop_
_entity.id
_entity.type
_entity.pdbx_description
1 polymer ?
#
loop_
_entity_poly.entity_id
_entity_poly.type
_entity_poly.pdbx_seq_one_letter_code
_entity_poly.pdbx_strand_id
1 'polypeptide(L)'
;MPKQKHSSARHAGRQAPHRPQSPARRAFVMWSGASAGAALLGTLPGCGGDGGSSATAATASPADATATVTTRDAIWGESGAATRIVASLQGVAQSMFPRRDFVVTDYGAQPCAIVDAVNPYTDASKSPLSAGADKTPATGAFDARAAFTAAIAACNAAGGGRVVVPAGNWYCAGPIVLLSNVNFHLSADCTIYFSPNPDDYAKDGPVDCGANGKLYYSRWQSNDCLNYGAPVYARNQRNIALTGEGDSSTLNGQAMTPFAGSGNTSTCWWTFKGTKGEYGAVNASTPSQAYSNPNNVDLRTAAPGIADDLYARLTDPTTPWQQDQNYLSALSEAGVAVAQRIFGKGHYLRPCMVEFIGCTNVLMEAYRTHATPCWQHHPTDCANVVIRGVTVDSIGPNNDGFDPDACSNVLCEDMTFNTGDDCIAIKSGKNLDTGYGPAQDHVIRNCIMNSGHGGITLGSEMGGGVQRIYARNLTMRNAFYATDPLNIAIRIKTNMNRGGYVRDFYVDDVTLPNGVSLTGGGYGSGLLAGSPINSSVPLGVATAASANPSASRGGLITFDCDYQPSKDAIRTRPAQVQNIHISNVRASNATVGGTTGSCFQAIVAQGPVAFDYNGPTPAPTVPPIAGVTITDCDFGSPVAAGPASASTPGPIYAYNVSDITLTNVRIGAQIYNTTVSDTR
;
A
#
# COMPACT_ATOMS: atom_id res chain seq x y z
N MET A 1 40.82 -71.53 -13.43
CA MET A 1 39.76 -70.62 -13.93
C MET A 1 38.40 -71.22 -13.56
N PRO A 2 37.81 -70.85 -12.40
CA PRO A 2 36.59 -71.50 -11.90
C PRO A 2 35.41 -70.51 -11.72
N LYS A 3 34.20 -70.86 -12.17
CA LYS A 3 33.07 -71.55 -11.49
C LYS A 3 32.05 -70.62 -10.81
N GLN A 4 30.79 -70.78 -11.24
CA GLN A 4 29.49 -70.79 -10.52
C GLN A 4 29.30 -69.93 -9.24
N LYS A 5 28.16 -69.22 -9.13
CA LYS A 5 26.99 -69.63 -8.29
C LYS A 5 25.84 -68.60 -8.23
N HIS A 6 24.71 -69.15 -7.82
CA HIS A 6 23.33 -68.65 -7.65
C HIS A 6 23.07 -67.49 -6.66
N SER A 7 21.93 -66.83 -6.92
CA SER A 7 20.86 -66.32 -6.01
C SER A 7 21.20 -65.40 -4.82
N SER A 8 20.49 -64.29 -4.71
CA SER A 8 19.29 -64.18 -3.83
C SER A 8 18.80 -62.73 -3.74
N ALA A 9 17.49 -62.58 -3.58
CA ALA A 9 16.79 -61.32 -3.40
C ALA A 9 17.03 -60.72 -2.01
N ARG A 10 16.96 -59.37 -1.92
CA ARG A 10 16.26 -58.66 -0.83
C ARG A 10 16.03 -57.19 -1.19
N HIS A 11 14.83 -56.74 -0.87
CA HIS A 11 14.28 -55.40 -1.01
C HIS A 11 15.07 -54.32 -0.26
N ALA A 12 15.19 -53.15 -0.88
CA ALA A 12 15.14 -51.86 -0.20
C ALA A 12 14.42 -50.87 -1.13
N GLY A 13 13.26 -50.39 -0.70
CA GLY A 13 12.37 -49.54 -1.49
C GLY A 13 13.00 -48.18 -1.82
N ARG A 14 12.92 -47.79 -3.10
CA ARG A 14 13.13 -46.41 -3.53
C ARG A 14 11.86 -45.61 -3.23
N GLN A 15 11.95 -44.66 -2.31
CA GLN A 15 10.98 -43.58 -2.18
C GLN A 15 11.05 -42.69 -3.42
N ALA A 16 9.89 -42.43 -4.02
CA ALA A 16 9.71 -41.46 -5.09
C ALA A 16 9.88 -40.02 -4.56
N PRO A 17 10.34 -39.07 -5.39
CA PRO A 17 10.48 -37.67 -4.97
C PRO A 17 9.10 -37.03 -4.74
N HIS A 18 8.97 -36.36 -3.59
CA HIS A 18 7.80 -35.61 -3.16
C HIS A 18 7.39 -34.56 -4.21
N ARG A 19 6.15 -34.66 -4.71
CA ARG A 19 5.43 -33.55 -5.35
C ARG A 19 5.09 -32.49 -4.29
N PRO A 20 5.31 -31.19 -4.53
CA PRO A 20 4.76 -30.15 -3.67
C PRO A 20 3.24 -30.05 -3.88
N GLN A 21 2.49 -30.12 -2.77
CA GLN A 21 1.04 -29.95 -2.74
C GLN A 21 0.67 -28.47 -2.88
N SER A 22 -0.29 -28.18 -3.76
CA SER A 22 -0.97 -26.89 -3.89
C SER A 22 -1.73 -26.53 -2.60
N PRO A 23 -1.86 -25.23 -2.22
CA PRO A 23 -2.68 -24.86 -1.09
C PRO A 23 -4.16 -25.16 -1.36
N ALA A 24 -4.80 -25.85 -0.43
CA ALA A 24 -6.20 -26.23 -0.50
C ALA A 24 -7.12 -25.00 -0.39
N ARG A 25 -8.06 -24.88 -1.35
CA ARG A 25 -9.22 -23.98 -1.28
C ARG A 25 -10.04 -24.30 -0.03
N ARG A 26 -10.24 -23.33 0.86
CA ARG A 26 -11.25 -23.43 1.93
C ARG A 26 -12.64 -23.33 1.30
N ALA A 27 -13.43 -24.40 1.42
CA ALA A 27 -14.83 -24.40 1.03
C ALA A 27 -15.65 -23.60 2.05
N PHE A 28 -16.39 -22.60 1.56
CA PHE A 28 -17.34 -21.81 2.33
C PHE A 28 -18.68 -22.58 2.39
N VAL A 29 -19.11 -22.98 3.59
CA VAL A 29 -20.44 -23.57 3.80
C VAL A 29 -21.44 -22.42 3.90
N MET A 30 -22.29 -22.27 2.88
CA MET A 30 -23.47 -21.42 2.96
C MET A 30 -24.49 -22.04 3.93
N TRP A 31 -24.94 -21.27 4.91
CA TRP A 31 -26.20 -21.53 5.62
C TRP A 31 -27.28 -20.64 5.02
N SER A 32 -28.20 -21.27 4.27
CA SER A 32 -29.44 -20.68 3.78
C SER A 32 -30.51 -20.76 4.89
N GLY A 33 -30.79 -19.64 5.54
CA GLY A 33 -31.97 -19.49 6.40
C GLY A 33 -33.15 -18.97 5.58
N ALA A 34 -34.06 -19.87 5.20
CA ALA A 34 -35.33 -19.52 4.57
C ALA A 34 -36.37 -19.12 5.63
N SER A 35 -36.95 -17.95 5.45
CA SER A 35 -38.11 -17.47 6.19
C SER A 35 -39.39 -18.16 5.70
N ALA A 36 -40.18 -18.74 6.60
CA ALA A 36 -41.57 -19.08 6.34
C ALA A 36 -42.37 -18.91 7.65
N GLY A 37 -43.34 -18.00 7.62
CA GLY A 37 -44.30 -17.80 8.70
C GLY A 37 -45.47 -18.79 8.64
N ALA A 38 -46.15 -18.97 9.76
CA ALA A 38 -47.58 -19.24 9.82
C ALA A 38 -48.08 -19.01 11.26
N ALA A 39 -49.21 -18.33 11.35
CA ALA A 39 -50.00 -18.10 12.56
C ALA A 39 -50.61 -19.40 13.12
N LEU A 40 -50.96 -19.43 14.40
CA LEU A 40 -52.33 -19.76 14.84
C LEU A 40 -52.56 -19.45 16.34
N LEU A 41 -53.80 -19.03 16.62
CA LEU A 41 -54.40 -18.72 17.92
C LEU A 41 -54.48 -19.92 18.89
N GLY A 42 -54.51 -19.62 20.19
CA GLY A 42 -54.93 -20.54 21.24
C GLY A 42 -55.14 -19.83 22.59
N THR A 43 -56.38 -19.87 23.07
CA THR A 43 -56.99 -19.18 24.22
C THR A 43 -56.72 -19.82 25.60
N LEU A 44 -56.43 -18.99 26.63
CA LEU A 44 -56.91 -18.95 28.06
C LEU A 44 -56.99 -20.25 28.94
N PRO A 45 -57.23 -20.21 30.29
CA PRO A 45 -57.16 -19.15 31.33
C PRO A 45 -56.54 -19.56 32.72
N GLY A 46 -56.42 -18.57 33.63
CA GLY A 46 -56.57 -18.71 35.11
C GLY A 46 -55.30 -19.08 35.90
N CYS A 47 -55.00 -18.63 37.13
CA CYS A 47 -55.66 -17.89 38.22
C CYS A 47 -54.51 -17.16 38.99
N GLY A 48 -54.63 -15.95 39.55
CA GLY A 48 -55.41 -15.60 40.75
C GLY A 48 -54.55 -15.71 42.02
N GLY A 49 -54.29 -14.61 42.74
CA GLY A 49 -53.73 -14.67 44.11
C GLY A 49 -53.04 -13.40 44.63
N ASP A 50 -53.83 -12.49 45.21
CA ASP A 50 -53.41 -11.40 46.10
C ASP A 50 -52.86 -11.90 47.45
N GLY A 51 -52.05 -11.06 48.13
CA GLY A 51 -51.73 -11.22 49.54
C GLY A 51 -50.64 -10.26 50.04
N GLY A 52 -51.05 -9.18 50.72
CA GLY A 52 -50.16 -8.11 51.17
C GLY A 52 -49.64 -8.18 52.61
N SER A 53 -48.80 -7.17 52.88
CA SER A 53 -48.40 -6.57 54.17
C SER A 53 -47.39 -7.30 55.06
N SER A 54 -46.22 -6.67 55.28
CA SER A 54 -45.95 -5.93 56.52
C SER A 54 -44.59 -5.21 56.44
N ALA A 55 -44.58 -3.95 56.83
CA ALA A 55 -43.46 -3.03 56.81
C ALA A 55 -42.46 -3.24 57.97
N THR A 56 -41.18 -3.00 57.70
CA THR A 56 -40.26 -2.37 58.67
C THR A 56 -39.31 -1.44 57.92
N ALA A 57 -39.43 -0.15 58.24
CA ALA A 57 -38.61 0.93 57.73
C ALA A 57 -37.20 0.88 58.35
N ALA A 58 -36.18 1.03 57.50
CA ALA A 58 -34.86 1.48 57.90
C ALA A 58 -34.42 2.57 56.91
N THR A 59 -34.26 3.77 57.45
CA THR A 59 -33.83 4.99 56.78
C THR A 59 -32.37 4.90 56.33
N ALA A 60 -32.11 5.08 55.04
CA ALA A 60 -30.79 5.39 54.50
C ALA A 60 -30.92 6.47 53.41
N SER A 61 -30.05 7.47 53.50
CA SER A 61 -30.01 8.71 52.72
C SER A 61 -30.10 8.55 51.20
N PRO A 62 -30.65 9.53 50.46
CA PRO A 62 -30.55 9.55 49.01
C PRO A 62 -29.14 9.99 48.63
N ALA A 63 -28.23 9.03 48.44
CA ALA A 63 -27.03 9.28 47.66
C ALA A 63 -27.40 9.13 46.18
N ASP A 64 -27.36 10.27 45.51
CA ASP A 64 -27.46 10.47 44.08
C ASP A 64 -26.65 9.42 43.31
N ALA A 65 -27.32 8.42 42.75
CA ALA A 65 -26.76 7.53 41.75
C ALA A 65 -27.40 7.84 40.41
N THR A 66 -27.23 9.10 39.97
CA THR A 66 -27.22 9.42 38.55
C THR A 66 -25.98 8.77 37.95
N ALA A 67 -26.07 7.46 37.68
CA ALA A 67 -25.14 6.80 36.78
C ALA A 67 -25.33 7.44 35.40
N THR A 68 -24.58 8.51 35.15
CA THR A 68 -24.34 8.99 33.81
C THR A 68 -23.80 7.81 33.03
N VAL A 69 -24.63 7.26 32.14
CA VAL A 69 -24.16 6.33 31.12
C VAL A 69 -23.25 7.15 30.22
N THR A 70 -21.98 7.27 30.60
CA THR A 70 -20.95 7.76 29.71
C THR A 70 -20.93 6.77 28.57
N THR A 71 -21.42 7.20 27.40
CA THR A 71 -21.34 6.44 26.17
C THR A 71 -19.86 6.17 25.93
N ARG A 72 -19.42 4.95 26.21
CA ARG A 72 -18.01 4.55 26.04
C ARG A 72 -17.69 4.68 24.55
N ASP A 73 -16.60 5.39 24.23
CA ASP A 73 -16.11 5.51 22.86
C ASP A 73 -15.85 4.09 22.29
N ALA A 74 -16.60 3.72 21.26
CA ALA A 74 -16.59 2.39 20.66
C ALA A 74 -15.32 2.10 19.84
N ILE A 75 -14.53 3.14 19.51
CA ILE A 75 -13.33 3.03 18.70
C ILE A 75 -12.09 3.18 19.58
N TRP A 76 -11.99 4.29 20.31
CA TRP A 76 -10.77 4.66 21.03
C TRP A 76 -10.88 4.54 22.55
N GLY A 77 -12.06 4.21 23.07
CA GLY A 77 -12.24 3.94 24.50
C GLY A 77 -11.44 2.72 24.97
N GLU A 78 -11.40 2.48 26.27
CA GLU A 78 -10.65 1.37 26.88
C GLU A 78 -11.01 -0.01 26.28
N SER A 79 -12.27 -0.19 25.89
CA SER A 79 -12.75 -1.39 25.20
C SER A 79 -13.12 -1.11 23.74
N GLY A 80 -12.58 -0.05 23.13
CA GLY A 80 -12.83 0.31 21.74
C GLY A 80 -12.13 -0.62 20.74
N ALA A 81 -12.59 -0.62 19.49
CA ALA A 81 -12.03 -1.47 18.44
C ALA A 81 -10.53 -1.24 18.21
N ALA A 82 -10.10 0.02 18.08
CA ALA A 82 -8.70 0.36 17.86
C ALA A 82 -7.84 0.00 19.08
N THR A 83 -8.34 0.25 20.31
CA THR A 83 -7.65 -0.12 21.55
C THR A 83 -7.41 -1.62 21.66
N ARG A 84 -8.39 -2.46 21.28
CA ARG A 84 -8.23 -3.92 21.25
C ARG A 84 -7.18 -4.37 20.23
N ILE A 85 -7.15 -3.77 19.04
CA ILE A 85 -6.14 -4.08 18.02
C ILE A 85 -4.74 -3.76 18.58
N VAL A 86 -4.52 -2.55 19.11
CA VAL A 86 -3.24 -2.16 19.72
C VAL A 86 -2.85 -3.11 20.85
N ALA A 87 -3.78 -3.44 21.75
CA ALA A 87 -3.52 -4.37 22.86
C ALA A 87 -3.10 -5.76 22.35
N SER A 88 -3.74 -6.27 21.29
CA SER A 88 -3.39 -7.56 20.70
C SER A 88 -1.98 -7.59 20.08
N LEU A 89 -1.43 -6.43 19.74
CA LEU A 89 -0.12 -6.28 19.10
C LEU A 89 1.01 -5.95 20.07
N GLN A 90 0.75 -5.79 21.37
CA GLN A 90 1.78 -5.50 22.38
C GLN A 90 2.88 -6.57 22.45
N GLY A 91 2.57 -7.81 22.08
CA GLY A 91 3.52 -8.91 22.01
C GLY A 91 4.46 -8.86 20.80
N VAL A 92 4.15 -8.06 19.77
CA VAL A 92 5.00 -7.89 18.59
C VAL A 92 6.05 -6.82 18.90
N ALA A 93 7.10 -7.25 19.60
CA ALA A 93 8.19 -6.41 20.09
C ALA A 93 9.53 -7.17 20.05
N GLN A 94 10.65 -6.48 20.28
CA GLN A 94 11.97 -7.12 20.32
C GLN A 94 12.08 -8.21 21.39
N SER A 95 11.20 -8.21 22.41
CA SER A 95 11.12 -9.27 23.43
C SER A 95 10.64 -10.63 22.90
N MET A 96 10.14 -10.71 21.66
CA MET A 96 9.83 -11.99 20.99
C MET A 96 11.08 -12.84 20.74
N PHE A 97 12.26 -12.22 20.74
CA PHE A 97 13.52 -12.86 20.38
C PHE A 97 14.34 -13.20 21.63
N PRO A 98 15.00 -14.38 21.67
CA PRO A 98 16.02 -14.66 22.67
C PRO A 98 17.10 -13.59 22.69
N ARG A 99 17.59 -13.21 23.88
CA ARG A 99 18.71 -12.28 24.04
C ARG A 99 20.04 -12.95 23.68
N ARG A 100 20.27 -13.12 22.39
CA ARG A 100 21.48 -13.71 21.82
C ARG A 100 21.81 -13.01 20.52
N ASP A 101 23.04 -12.53 20.43
CA ASP A 101 23.53 -11.79 19.28
C ASP A 101 24.37 -12.67 18.36
N PHE A 102 24.20 -12.44 17.06
CA PHE A 102 24.94 -13.01 15.95
C PHE A 102 25.55 -11.84 15.20
N VAL A 103 26.73 -11.39 15.61
CA VAL A 103 27.38 -10.20 15.04
C VAL A 103 27.95 -10.56 13.68
N VAL A 104 27.58 -9.81 12.64
CA VAL A 104 27.91 -10.15 11.24
C VAL A 104 29.41 -10.22 10.96
N THR A 105 30.25 -9.53 11.73
CA THR A 105 31.72 -9.60 11.62
C THR A 105 32.29 -10.96 12.01
N ASP A 106 31.63 -11.68 12.91
CA ASP A 106 32.02 -13.06 13.29
C ASP A 106 31.77 -14.05 12.14
N TYR A 107 30.96 -13.64 11.16
CA TYR A 107 30.66 -14.37 9.94
C TYR A 107 31.41 -13.81 8.72
N GLY A 108 32.38 -12.92 8.95
CA GLY A 108 33.28 -12.40 7.93
C GLY A 108 32.80 -11.13 7.23
N ALA A 109 31.72 -10.47 7.68
CA ALA A 109 31.34 -9.17 7.15
C ALA A 109 32.44 -8.14 7.43
N GLN A 110 32.68 -7.23 6.49
CA GLN A 110 33.63 -6.14 6.63
C GLN A 110 32.95 -4.81 6.25
N PRO A 111 33.23 -3.72 6.97
CA PRO A 111 32.77 -2.41 6.55
C PRO A 111 33.47 -1.97 5.26
N CYS A 112 32.83 -1.10 4.50
CA CYS A 112 33.36 -0.53 3.27
C CYS A 112 33.57 0.98 3.38
N ALA A 113 34.52 1.50 2.60
CA ALA A 113 34.64 2.94 2.38
C ALA A 113 33.49 3.44 1.48
N ILE A 114 33.02 4.66 1.72
CA ILE A 114 32.11 5.39 0.82
C ILE A 114 32.83 6.54 0.13
N VAL A 115 32.38 6.85 -1.07
CA VAL A 115 32.83 7.97 -1.90
C VAL A 115 31.62 8.83 -2.30
N ASP A 116 31.89 10.02 -2.79
CA ASP A 116 30.85 10.88 -3.36
C ASP A 116 30.23 10.22 -4.60
N ALA A 117 28.90 10.21 -4.66
CA ALA A 117 28.16 9.78 -5.84
C ALA A 117 27.85 11.01 -6.71
N VAL A 118 28.23 10.94 -7.98
CA VAL A 118 27.86 11.98 -8.96
C VAL A 118 26.48 11.62 -9.51
N ASN A 119 25.48 12.45 -9.23
CA ASN A 119 24.16 12.32 -9.86
C ASN A 119 24.28 12.74 -11.34
N PRO A 120 24.10 11.83 -12.31
CA PRO A 120 24.20 12.17 -13.73
C PRO A 120 22.96 12.92 -14.26
N TYR A 121 21.92 13.13 -13.43
CA TYR A 121 20.67 13.77 -13.83
C TYR A 121 20.69 15.26 -13.45
N THR A 122 20.80 16.12 -14.45
CA THR A 122 21.04 17.56 -14.25
C THR A 122 19.77 18.41 -14.07
N ASP A 123 18.58 17.87 -14.41
CA ASP A 123 17.29 18.54 -14.23
C ASP A 123 16.60 18.04 -12.95
N ALA A 124 16.83 18.74 -11.84
CA ALA A 124 16.27 18.40 -10.53
C ALA A 124 14.73 18.47 -10.48
N SER A 125 14.07 19.16 -11.42
CA SER A 125 12.60 19.19 -11.50
C SER A 125 12.01 17.88 -12.04
N LYS A 126 12.82 17.09 -12.76
CA LYS A 126 12.44 15.81 -13.36
C LYS A 126 13.11 14.62 -12.70
N SER A 127 14.23 14.84 -12.01
CA SER A 127 15.01 13.83 -11.32
C SER A 127 15.43 14.40 -9.95
N PRO A 128 14.47 14.57 -9.02
CA PRO A 128 14.76 15.14 -7.72
C PRO A 128 15.79 14.27 -6.98
N LEU A 129 16.76 14.91 -6.33
CA LEU A 129 17.79 14.22 -5.57
C LEU A 129 17.18 13.71 -4.26
N SER A 130 17.14 12.39 -4.09
CA SER A 130 16.71 11.77 -2.84
C SER A 130 17.74 11.95 -1.74
N ALA A 131 17.28 11.97 -0.49
CA ALA A 131 18.16 11.78 0.66
C ALA A 131 18.97 10.47 0.51
N GLY A 132 20.26 10.54 0.85
CA GLY A 132 21.20 9.43 0.76
C GLY A 132 21.72 9.09 -0.64
N ALA A 133 21.34 9.84 -1.68
CA ALA A 133 21.81 9.60 -3.06
C ALA A 133 23.17 10.25 -3.38
N ASP A 134 23.76 11.01 -2.45
CA ASP A 134 25.03 11.73 -2.61
C ASP A 134 26.27 10.88 -2.27
N LYS A 135 26.08 9.66 -1.76
CA LYS A 135 27.16 8.71 -1.40
C LYS A 135 26.93 7.35 -2.04
N THR A 136 28.03 6.66 -2.33
CA THR A 136 28.05 5.27 -2.80
C THR A 136 29.27 4.52 -2.27
N PRO A 137 29.21 3.18 -2.10
CA PRO A 137 30.38 2.38 -1.78
C PRO A 137 31.52 2.58 -2.79
N ALA A 138 32.75 2.61 -2.30
CA ALA A 138 33.93 2.64 -3.15
C ALA A 138 33.99 1.39 -4.05
N THR A 139 34.50 1.54 -5.28
CA THR A 139 34.71 0.41 -6.20
C THR A 139 35.50 -0.70 -5.52
N GLY A 140 35.00 -1.94 -5.60
CA GLY A 140 35.63 -3.10 -4.94
C GLY A 140 35.29 -3.26 -3.45
N ALA A 141 34.29 -2.52 -2.94
CA ALA A 141 33.74 -2.72 -1.60
C ALA A 141 33.41 -4.20 -1.34
N PHE A 142 33.72 -4.65 -0.12
CA PHE A 142 33.43 -6.01 0.31
C PHE A 142 31.91 -6.26 0.35
N ASP A 143 31.45 -7.28 -0.38
CA ASP A 143 30.05 -7.70 -0.35
C ASP A 143 29.74 -8.50 0.93
N ALA A 144 29.07 -7.86 1.89
CA ALA A 144 28.71 -8.44 3.17
C ALA A 144 27.54 -9.45 3.09
N ARG A 145 26.89 -9.60 1.92
CA ARG A 145 25.71 -10.48 1.75
C ARG A 145 25.92 -11.89 2.28
N ALA A 146 27.05 -12.52 1.94
CA ALA A 146 27.32 -13.90 2.35
C ALA A 146 27.43 -14.03 3.88
N ALA A 147 28.07 -13.07 4.53
CA ALA A 147 28.19 -13.01 5.99
C ALA A 147 26.83 -12.75 6.66
N PHE A 148 26.01 -11.84 6.10
CA PHE A 148 24.64 -11.62 6.58
C PHE A 148 23.80 -12.89 6.49
N THR A 149 23.87 -13.60 5.37
CA THR A 149 23.16 -14.86 5.15
C THR A 149 23.60 -15.93 6.16
N ALA A 150 24.90 -16.06 6.40
CA ALA A 150 25.45 -17.01 7.36
C ALA A 150 25.02 -16.69 8.81
N ALA A 151 25.05 -15.41 9.20
CA ALA A 151 24.60 -14.97 10.52
C ALA A 151 23.09 -15.22 10.74
N ILE A 152 22.25 -14.94 9.72
CA ILE A 152 20.81 -15.23 9.73
C ILE A 152 20.56 -16.74 9.88
N ALA A 153 21.26 -17.57 9.10
CA ALA A 153 21.13 -19.01 9.18
C ALA A 153 21.53 -19.55 10.57
N ALA A 154 22.65 -19.07 11.12
CA ALA A 154 23.09 -19.44 12.46
C ALA A 154 22.09 -19.00 13.55
N CYS A 155 21.57 -17.78 13.43
CA CYS A 155 20.55 -17.23 14.33
C CYS A 155 19.28 -18.11 14.34
N ASN A 156 18.75 -18.40 13.16
CA ASN A 156 17.59 -19.27 13.01
C ASN A 156 17.84 -20.69 13.53
N ALA A 157 18.96 -21.31 13.14
CA ALA A 157 19.32 -22.68 13.55
C ALA A 157 19.46 -22.83 15.06
N ALA A 158 19.87 -21.76 15.74
CA ALA A 158 20.03 -21.75 17.18
C ALA A 158 18.69 -21.53 17.94
N GLY A 159 17.58 -21.34 17.24
CA GLY A 159 16.25 -21.08 17.80
C GLY A 159 15.84 -19.60 17.84
N GLY A 160 16.61 -18.72 17.19
CA GLY A 160 16.29 -17.30 17.05
C GLY A 160 17.13 -16.35 17.91
N GLY A 161 17.03 -15.06 17.64
CA GLY A 161 17.84 -14.04 18.29
C GLY A 161 18.02 -12.82 17.40
N ARG A 162 19.12 -12.10 17.61
CA ARG A 162 19.41 -10.84 16.93
C ARG A 162 20.66 -10.97 16.05
N VAL A 163 20.53 -10.75 14.75
CA VAL A 163 21.66 -10.59 13.83
C VAL A 163 22.05 -9.12 13.86
N VAL A 164 23.24 -8.82 14.38
CA VAL A 164 23.66 -7.44 14.65
C VAL A 164 24.64 -6.97 13.57
N VAL A 165 24.30 -5.86 12.92
CA VAL A 165 25.19 -5.11 12.04
C VAL A 165 25.73 -3.90 12.81
N PRO A 166 27.01 -3.89 13.20
CA PRO A 166 27.59 -2.79 13.97
C PRO A 166 27.60 -1.46 13.21
N ALA A 167 27.89 -0.38 13.95
CA ALA A 167 28.16 0.94 13.38
C ALA A 167 29.18 0.85 12.24
N GLY A 168 28.97 1.63 11.17
CA GLY A 168 29.80 1.61 9.97
C GLY A 168 28.98 1.50 8.68
N ASN A 169 29.69 1.46 7.56
CA ASN A 169 29.07 1.40 6.24
C ASN A 169 29.29 0.01 5.66
N TRP A 170 28.24 -0.58 5.10
CA TRP A 170 28.25 -1.97 4.64
C TRP A 170 27.69 -2.05 3.24
N TYR A 171 28.34 -2.80 2.35
CA TYR A 171 27.83 -3.05 1.01
C TYR A 171 27.13 -4.41 0.96
N CYS A 172 25.94 -4.47 0.37
CA CYS A 172 25.17 -5.72 0.22
C CYS A 172 24.71 -5.90 -1.23
N ALA A 173 25.30 -6.86 -1.94
CA ALA A 173 24.95 -7.14 -3.32
C ALA A 173 23.78 -8.15 -3.43
N GLY A 174 22.57 -7.72 -3.07
CA GLY A 174 21.32 -8.46 -3.24
C GLY A 174 20.44 -8.54 -1.98
N PRO A 175 19.33 -9.32 -2.02
CA PRO A 175 18.35 -9.47 -0.93
C PRO A 175 18.86 -10.02 0.42
N ILE A 176 18.70 -9.30 1.53
CA ILE A 176 18.79 -9.90 2.86
C ILE A 176 17.50 -10.70 3.10
N VAL A 177 17.61 -12.03 3.08
CA VAL A 177 16.46 -12.94 3.24
C VAL A 177 16.31 -13.35 4.70
N LEU A 178 15.28 -12.86 5.38
CA LEU A 178 15.01 -13.19 6.78
C LEU A 178 14.39 -14.59 6.92
N LEU A 179 14.71 -15.23 8.05
CA LEU A 179 14.14 -16.49 8.49
C LEU A 179 13.35 -16.29 9.79
N SER A 180 12.50 -17.26 10.12
CA SER A 180 11.69 -17.22 11.34
C SER A 180 12.55 -17.05 12.59
N ASN A 181 12.05 -16.30 13.58
CA ASN A 181 12.70 -16.00 14.84
C ASN A 181 14.02 -15.19 14.70
N VAL A 182 14.21 -14.47 13.59
CA VAL A 182 15.36 -13.59 13.39
C VAL A 182 14.94 -12.12 13.51
N ASN A 183 15.63 -11.38 14.37
CA ASN A 183 15.67 -9.92 14.35
C ASN A 183 16.95 -9.46 13.64
N PHE A 184 16.84 -8.89 12.44
CA PHE A 184 17.96 -8.25 11.77
C PHE A 184 18.08 -6.81 12.25
N HIS A 185 19.17 -6.50 12.94
CA HIS A 185 19.32 -5.30 13.75
C HIS A 185 20.50 -4.45 13.29
N LEU A 186 20.23 -3.19 13.00
CA LEU A 186 21.21 -2.18 12.64
C LEU A 186 21.56 -1.37 13.88
N SER A 187 22.81 -1.39 14.32
CA SER A 187 23.25 -0.50 15.41
C SER A 187 23.17 0.97 14.99
N ALA A 188 23.26 1.87 15.97
CA ALA A 188 23.41 3.30 15.70
C ALA A 188 24.59 3.54 14.74
N ASP A 189 24.42 4.50 13.83
CA ASP A 189 25.41 4.90 12.82
C ASP A 189 25.81 3.77 11.85
N CYS A 190 24.97 2.74 11.72
CA CYS A 190 25.06 1.73 10.67
C CYS A 190 24.34 2.19 9.40
N THR A 191 25.03 2.18 8.25
CA THR A 191 24.38 2.31 6.94
C THR A 191 24.66 1.09 6.06
N ILE A 192 23.61 0.42 5.59
CA ILE A 192 23.72 -0.64 4.59
C ILE A 192 23.39 -0.04 3.22
N TYR A 193 24.37 -0.02 2.32
CA TYR A 193 24.23 0.35 0.93
C TYR A 193 23.98 -0.90 0.09
N PHE A 194 22.78 -1.01 -0.47
CA PHE A 194 22.43 -2.11 -1.36
C PHE A 194 22.95 -1.86 -2.77
N SER A 195 23.30 -2.94 -3.48
CA SER A 195 23.75 -2.85 -4.87
C SER A 195 22.70 -2.18 -5.76
N PRO A 196 23.08 -1.23 -6.63
CA PRO A 196 22.18 -0.69 -7.63
C PRO A 196 21.97 -1.63 -8.83
N ASN A 197 22.73 -2.74 -8.92
CA ASN A 197 22.70 -3.64 -10.07
C ASN A 197 21.54 -4.66 -9.97
N PRO A 198 20.57 -4.67 -10.90
CA PRO A 198 19.47 -5.64 -10.91
C PRO A 198 19.89 -7.11 -10.89
N ASP A 199 21.04 -7.43 -11.49
CA ASP A 199 21.52 -8.81 -11.57
C ASP A 199 21.81 -9.43 -10.19
N ASP A 200 22.15 -8.60 -9.20
CA ASP A 200 22.37 -9.06 -7.82
C ASP A 200 21.09 -9.53 -7.12
N TYR A 201 19.92 -9.16 -7.65
CA TYR A 201 18.60 -9.51 -7.13
C TYR A 201 17.94 -10.66 -7.90
N ALA A 202 18.62 -11.18 -8.93
CA ALA A 202 18.18 -12.30 -9.75
C ALA A 202 19.23 -13.42 -9.84
N LYS A 203 20.22 -13.45 -8.93
CA LYS A 203 21.32 -14.45 -8.98
C LYS A 203 21.05 -15.71 -8.15
N ASP A 204 20.29 -15.59 -7.07
CA ASP A 204 20.16 -16.66 -6.06
C ASP A 204 18.74 -16.81 -5.48
N GLY A 205 17.72 -16.29 -6.17
CA GLY A 205 16.33 -16.51 -5.78
C GLY A 205 15.91 -17.99 -5.75
N PRO A 206 14.85 -18.32 -5.01
CA PRO A 206 14.40 -19.70 -4.83
C PRO A 206 13.81 -20.35 -6.09
N VAL A 207 13.47 -19.58 -7.13
CA VAL A 207 12.86 -20.08 -8.37
C VAL A 207 13.79 -19.83 -9.56
N ASP A 208 14.31 -20.92 -10.15
CA ASP A 208 15.12 -20.83 -11.35
C ASP A 208 14.23 -20.60 -12.58
N CYS A 209 14.35 -19.42 -13.19
CA CYS A 209 13.57 -18.99 -14.35
C CYS A 209 14.42 -18.94 -15.63
N GLY A 210 15.55 -19.65 -15.67
CA GLY A 210 16.41 -19.72 -16.85
C GLY A 210 17.04 -18.37 -17.22
N ALA A 211 16.80 -17.87 -18.43
CA ALA A 211 17.39 -16.63 -18.94
C ALA A 211 16.98 -15.39 -18.13
N ASN A 212 15.82 -15.44 -17.47
CA ASN A 212 15.32 -14.37 -16.59
C ASN A 212 16.03 -14.33 -15.21
N GLY A 213 16.84 -15.34 -14.88
CA GLY A 213 17.56 -15.45 -13.62
C GLY A 213 16.83 -16.27 -12.55
N LYS A 214 17.40 -16.28 -11.35
CA LYS A 214 16.83 -16.91 -10.16
C LYS A 214 16.03 -15.89 -9.37
N LEU A 215 14.72 -16.01 -9.41
CA LEU A 215 13.77 -14.98 -8.99
C LEU A 215 13.06 -15.33 -7.68
N TYR A 216 12.42 -14.32 -7.12
CA TYR A 216 11.65 -14.38 -5.88
C TYR A 216 10.16 -14.23 -6.19
N TYR A 217 9.32 -14.84 -5.36
CA TYR A 217 7.90 -14.50 -5.34
C TYR A 217 7.76 -13.07 -4.82
N SER A 218 7.13 -12.22 -5.61
CA SER A 218 6.97 -10.80 -5.33
C SER A 218 5.59 -10.33 -5.80
N ARG A 219 5.26 -9.08 -5.51
CA ARG A 219 4.01 -8.49 -5.94
C ARG A 219 4.24 -7.05 -6.38
N TRP A 220 4.06 -6.80 -7.68
CA TRP A 220 4.33 -5.50 -8.29
C TRP A 220 3.00 -4.77 -8.54
N GLN A 221 2.82 -3.60 -7.93
CA GLN A 221 1.55 -2.86 -7.91
C GLN A 221 0.35 -3.77 -7.59
N SER A 222 0.52 -4.60 -6.54
CA SER A 222 -0.48 -5.55 -6.05
C SER A 222 -0.92 -6.66 -7.02
N ASN A 223 -0.13 -6.96 -8.06
CA ASN A 223 -0.24 -8.18 -8.87
C ASN A 223 0.92 -9.15 -8.59
N ASP A 224 0.61 -10.43 -8.43
CA ASP A 224 1.58 -11.46 -8.06
C ASP A 224 2.44 -11.87 -9.26
N CYS A 225 3.76 -11.99 -9.05
CA CYS A 225 4.72 -12.38 -10.09
C CYS A 225 5.98 -13.05 -9.52
N LEU A 226 6.82 -13.55 -10.42
CA LEU A 226 8.22 -13.86 -10.15
C LEU A 226 9.08 -12.70 -10.67
N ASN A 227 9.85 -12.07 -9.78
CA ASN A 227 10.64 -10.89 -10.11
C ASN A 227 11.97 -10.82 -9.33
N TYR A 228 12.75 -9.76 -9.55
CA TYR A 228 13.88 -9.39 -8.70
C TYR A 228 13.50 -9.42 -7.21
N GLY A 229 14.38 -9.93 -6.35
CA GLY A 229 14.16 -9.91 -4.91
C GLY A 229 14.22 -8.48 -4.35
N ALA A 230 13.46 -8.21 -3.28
CA ALA A 230 13.60 -6.97 -2.51
C ALA A 230 14.93 -6.94 -1.76
N PRO A 231 15.58 -5.76 -1.58
CA PRO A 231 16.75 -5.58 -0.72
C PRO A 231 16.62 -6.21 0.66
N VAL A 232 15.44 -6.14 1.30
CA VAL A 232 15.11 -6.95 2.48
C VAL A 232 13.85 -7.75 2.18
N TYR A 233 13.92 -9.07 2.36
CA TYR A 233 12.86 -9.99 1.93
C TYR A 233 12.54 -11.05 2.99
N ALA A 234 11.26 -11.41 3.11
CA ALA A 234 10.84 -12.60 3.84
C ALA A 234 9.58 -13.19 3.21
N ARG A 235 9.48 -14.52 3.20
CA ARG A 235 8.26 -15.20 2.76
C ARG A 235 7.90 -16.36 3.68
N ASN A 236 6.64 -16.38 4.10
CA ASN A 236 6.07 -17.42 4.97
C ASN A 236 6.86 -17.63 6.27
N GLN A 237 7.39 -16.55 6.85
CA GLN A 237 8.16 -16.59 8.10
C GLN A 237 7.32 -16.15 9.31
N ARG A 238 7.75 -16.53 10.51
CA ARG A 238 7.09 -16.15 11.77
C ARG A 238 8.09 -15.51 12.73
N ASN A 239 7.63 -14.55 13.51
CA ASN A 239 8.44 -13.80 14.47
C ASN A 239 9.68 -13.24 13.77
N ILE A 240 9.47 -12.28 12.87
CA ILE A 240 10.57 -11.63 12.15
C ILE A 240 10.65 -10.17 12.57
N ALA A 241 11.86 -9.64 12.64
CA ALA A 241 12.04 -8.22 12.88
C ALA A 241 13.15 -7.62 12.02
N LEU A 242 12.95 -6.37 11.63
CA LEU A 242 13.95 -5.47 11.10
C LEU A 242 13.98 -4.28 12.06
N THR A 243 15.09 -4.11 12.79
CA THR A 243 15.18 -3.07 13.82
C THR A 243 16.43 -2.23 13.67
N GLY A 244 16.39 -1.02 14.22
CA GLY A 244 17.55 -0.17 14.37
C GLY A 244 17.63 0.47 15.76
N GLU A 245 18.57 1.40 15.93
CA GLU A 245 18.73 2.22 17.14
C GLU A 245 18.39 3.69 16.87
N GLY A 246 17.51 3.95 15.90
CA GLY A 246 17.00 5.26 15.52
C GLY A 246 17.37 5.69 14.10
N ASP A 247 17.30 7.00 13.86
CA ASP A 247 17.45 7.60 12.54
C ASP A 247 18.84 7.43 11.89
N SER A 248 19.89 7.12 12.67
CA SER A 248 21.22 6.86 12.11
C SER A 248 21.42 5.40 11.67
N SER A 249 20.46 4.51 11.96
CA SER A 249 20.41 3.14 11.43
C SER A 249 19.71 3.14 10.07
N THR A 250 20.48 3.11 8.98
CA THR A 250 20.00 3.40 7.63
C THR A 250 20.09 2.21 6.68
N LEU A 251 19.01 1.99 5.93
CA LEU A 251 18.98 1.14 4.74
C LEU A 251 18.93 2.04 3.49
N ASN A 252 19.98 2.01 2.67
CA ASN A 252 20.08 2.83 1.46
C ASN A 252 19.96 1.96 0.20
N GLY A 253 18.89 2.14 -0.56
CA GLY A 253 18.58 1.36 -1.76
C GLY A 253 19.38 1.74 -3.02
N GLN A 254 20.17 2.83 -2.97
CA GLN A 254 21.02 3.30 -4.08
C GLN A 254 20.27 3.43 -5.41
N ALA A 255 18.99 3.77 -5.38
CA ALA A 255 18.12 3.69 -6.55
C ALA A 255 18.38 4.75 -7.63
N MET A 256 19.10 5.82 -7.28
CA MET A 256 19.62 6.83 -8.22
C MET A 256 21.04 6.54 -8.71
N THR A 257 21.72 5.53 -8.14
CA THR A 257 23.11 5.22 -8.47
C THR A 257 23.14 4.43 -9.79
N PRO A 258 23.89 4.89 -10.81
CA PRO A 258 24.03 4.13 -12.05
C PRO A 258 24.73 2.78 -11.83
N PHE A 259 24.33 1.78 -12.61
CA PHE A 259 24.96 0.45 -12.59
C PHE A 259 25.52 0.05 -13.96
N ALA A 260 26.56 -0.78 -13.94
CA ALA A 260 27.23 -1.29 -15.14
C ALA A 260 26.39 -2.36 -15.87
N GLY A 261 26.62 -2.54 -17.17
CA GLY A 261 25.97 -3.60 -17.98
C GLY A 261 24.71 -3.17 -18.73
N SER A 262 24.25 -1.94 -18.55
CA SER A 262 23.10 -1.35 -19.26
C SER A 262 23.45 -0.76 -20.65
N GLY A 263 24.74 -0.73 -21.01
CA GLY A 263 25.22 -0.09 -22.24
C GLY A 263 25.22 1.44 -22.20
N ASN A 264 24.84 2.07 -21.09
CA ASN A 264 24.96 3.51 -20.84
C ASN A 264 25.43 3.78 -19.40
N THR A 265 25.84 5.02 -19.11
CA THR A 265 26.39 5.42 -17.80
C THR A 265 25.35 6.03 -16.86
N SER A 266 24.07 5.97 -17.22
CA SER A 266 23.00 6.73 -16.54
C SER A 266 21.80 5.88 -16.13
N THR A 267 21.80 4.57 -16.40
CA THR A 267 20.70 3.66 -16.01
C THR A 267 20.81 3.33 -14.53
N CYS A 268 19.73 3.55 -13.81
CA CYS A 268 19.55 3.23 -12.40
C CYS A 268 18.17 2.60 -12.19
N TRP A 269 17.81 2.23 -10.97
CA TRP A 269 16.47 1.70 -10.70
C TRP A 269 15.38 2.66 -11.16
N TRP A 270 15.47 3.96 -10.86
CA TRP A 270 14.39 4.90 -11.20
C TRP A 270 14.19 5.14 -12.70
N THR A 271 15.21 4.90 -13.53
CA THR A 271 15.02 4.94 -14.99
C THR A 271 13.97 3.93 -15.46
N PHE A 272 13.76 2.82 -14.73
CA PHE A 272 12.78 1.81 -15.09
C PHE A 272 11.33 2.34 -15.04
N LYS A 273 11.08 3.50 -14.42
CA LYS A 273 9.80 4.20 -14.50
C LYS A 273 9.70 5.18 -15.66
N GLY A 274 10.79 5.90 -15.95
CA GLY A 274 10.76 7.13 -16.74
C GLY A 274 10.42 6.92 -18.21
N THR A 275 9.82 7.93 -18.86
CA THR A 275 9.47 7.88 -20.28
C THR A 275 9.96 9.06 -21.13
N LYS A 276 10.26 10.23 -20.53
CA LYS A 276 10.64 11.47 -21.25
C LYS A 276 11.48 12.45 -20.40
N GLY A 277 12.73 12.13 -20.13
CA GLY A 277 13.67 12.96 -19.36
C GLY A 277 13.46 12.92 -17.84
N GLU A 278 12.53 12.11 -17.36
CA GLU A 278 12.23 11.91 -15.94
C GLU A 278 13.09 10.80 -15.37
N TYR A 279 13.62 11.03 -14.17
CA TYR A 279 14.43 10.07 -13.42
C TYR A 279 15.59 9.46 -14.23
N GLY A 280 16.17 10.26 -15.13
CA GLY A 280 17.26 9.83 -16.01
C GLY A 280 16.87 9.11 -17.30
N ALA A 281 15.59 8.81 -17.54
CA ALA A 281 15.17 8.11 -18.76
C ALA A 281 15.11 9.07 -19.95
N VAL A 282 16.02 8.93 -20.92
CA VAL A 282 16.15 9.92 -22.02
C VAL A 282 15.09 9.72 -23.11
N ASN A 283 14.88 8.47 -23.53
CA ASN A 283 13.92 8.08 -24.56
C ASN A 283 13.70 6.55 -24.53
N ALA A 284 13.00 6.01 -25.53
CA ALA A 284 12.69 4.58 -25.67
C ALA A 284 13.90 3.62 -25.68
N SER A 285 15.13 4.12 -25.84
CA SER A 285 16.35 3.33 -25.68
C SER A 285 16.74 3.09 -24.22
N THR A 286 16.14 3.80 -23.26
CA THR A 286 16.37 3.57 -21.83
C THR A 286 15.48 2.42 -21.34
N PRO A 287 16.04 1.43 -20.63
CA PRO A 287 15.29 0.44 -19.86
C PRO A 287 14.11 1.04 -19.08
N SER A 288 12.87 0.69 -19.43
CA SER A 288 11.68 1.20 -18.75
C SER A 288 10.48 0.28 -18.93
N GLN A 289 9.71 0.13 -17.85
CA GLN A 289 8.47 -0.65 -17.82
C GLN A 289 7.38 -0.08 -18.74
N ALA A 290 7.55 1.17 -19.20
CA ALA A 290 6.57 1.93 -19.94
C ALA A 290 6.80 1.93 -21.47
N TYR A 291 7.84 1.23 -21.94
CA TYR A 291 8.05 0.97 -23.36
C TYR A 291 7.72 -0.48 -23.71
N SER A 292 7.44 -0.73 -24.99
CA SER A 292 7.18 -2.09 -25.48
C SER A 292 8.43 -2.96 -25.26
N ASN A 293 8.25 -4.08 -24.57
CA ASN A 293 9.32 -5.04 -24.30
C ASN A 293 9.16 -6.27 -25.21
N PRO A 294 10.13 -6.57 -26.09
CA PRO A 294 10.04 -7.73 -26.99
C PRO A 294 10.04 -9.09 -26.26
N ASN A 295 10.40 -9.12 -24.96
CA ASN A 295 10.33 -10.33 -24.14
C ASN A 295 8.89 -10.68 -23.71
N ASN A 296 7.93 -9.76 -23.84
CA ASN A 296 6.53 -10.02 -23.56
C ASN A 296 5.90 -10.76 -24.75
N VAL A 297 5.72 -12.08 -24.59
CA VAL A 297 5.13 -12.93 -25.63
C VAL A 297 3.63 -12.70 -25.75
N ASP A 298 3.07 -13.05 -26.91
CA ASP A 298 1.63 -13.01 -27.16
C ASP A 298 0.82 -13.71 -26.06
N LEU A 299 -0.31 -13.11 -25.65
CA LEU A 299 -1.16 -13.67 -24.59
C LEU A 299 -1.73 -15.05 -24.94
N ARG A 300 -1.90 -15.42 -26.22
CA ARG A 300 -2.30 -16.79 -26.60
C ARG A 300 -1.20 -17.82 -26.36
N THR A 301 0.05 -17.36 -26.31
CA THR A 301 1.18 -18.20 -25.91
C THR A 301 1.24 -18.33 -24.39
N ALA A 302 1.08 -17.23 -23.66
CA ALA A 302 1.12 -17.22 -22.20
C ALA A 302 -0.12 -17.85 -21.54
N ALA A 303 -1.30 -17.73 -22.17
CA ALA A 303 -2.58 -18.27 -21.73
C ALA A 303 -3.23 -19.06 -22.88
N PRO A 304 -2.78 -20.31 -23.16
CA PRO A 304 -3.38 -21.15 -24.20
C PRO A 304 -4.88 -21.35 -23.97
N GLY A 305 -5.68 -21.04 -25.00
CA GLY A 305 -7.14 -21.15 -24.93
C GLY A 305 -7.85 -19.94 -24.33
N ILE A 306 -7.16 -18.81 -24.13
CA ILE A 306 -7.80 -17.53 -23.82
C ILE A 306 -8.94 -17.23 -24.80
N ALA A 307 -10.10 -16.83 -24.28
CA ALA A 307 -11.27 -16.51 -25.09
C ALA A 307 -11.00 -15.30 -26.01
N ASP A 308 -11.52 -15.33 -27.23
CA ASP A 308 -11.23 -14.30 -28.26
C ASP A 308 -11.63 -12.88 -27.81
N ASP A 309 -12.73 -12.75 -27.08
CA ASP A 309 -13.24 -11.48 -26.57
C ASP A 309 -12.40 -10.93 -25.40
N LEU A 310 -11.88 -11.81 -24.53
CA LEU A 310 -10.94 -11.43 -23.48
C LEU A 310 -9.59 -11.05 -24.07
N TYR A 311 -9.07 -11.84 -25.02
CA TYR A 311 -7.84 -11.55 -25.73
C TYR A 311 -7.93 -10.19 -26.42
N ALA A 312 -8.99 -9.94 -27.20
CA ALA A 312 -9.19 -8.67 -27.89
C ALA A 312 -9.16 -7.46 -26.93
N ARG A 313 -9.82 -7.56 -25.77
CA ARG A 313 -9.80 -6.51 -24.74
C ARG A 313 -8.42 -6.30 -24.13
N LEU A 314 -7.75 -7.38 -23.73
CA LEU A 314 -6.42 -7.31 -23.10
C LEU A 314 -5.34 -6.83 -24.06
N THR A 315 -5.51 -7.04 -25.36
CA THR A 315 -4.55 -6.61 -26.39
C THR A 315 -4.92 -5.30 -27.09
N ASP A 316 -5.90 -4.55 -26.57
CA ASP A 316 -6.31 -3.28 -27.13
C ASP A 316 -5.13 -2.26 -27.10
N PRO A 317 -4.78 -1.61 -28.22
CA PRO A 317 -3.64 -0.70 -28.29
C PRO A 317 -3.78 0.56 -27.41
N THR A 318 -4.99 0.87 -26.91
CA THR A 318 -5.21 1.94 -25.93
C THR A 318 -4.56 1.65 -24.58
N THR A 319 -4.42 0.37 -24.23
CA THR A 319 -3.68 -0.11 -23.06
C THR A 319 -2.54 -1.01 -23.56
N PRO A 320 -1.37 -0.45 -23.95
CA PRO A 320 -0.33 -1.20 -24.65
C PRO A 320 0.23 -2.35 -23.82
N TRP A 321 -0.33 -3.55 -24.00
CA TRP A 321 -0.05 -4.73 -23.20
C TRP A 321 1.40 -5.21 -23.29
N GLN A 322 2.12 -4.82 -24.36
CA GLN A 322 3.53 -5.16 -24.55
C GLN A 322 4.47 -4.44 -23.58
N GLN A 323 3.99 -3.44 -22.84
CA GLN A 323 4.74 -2.78 -21.77
C GLN A 323 4.70 -3.65 -20.50
N ASP A 324 5.81 -3.83 -19.80
CA ASP A 324 5.86 -4.68 -18.59
C ASP A 324 4.82 -4.26 -17.54
N GLN A 325 4.59 -2.95 -17.39
CA GLN A 325 3.59 -2.41 -16.44
C GLN A 325 2.14 -2.80 -16.76
N ASN A 326 1.84 -3.11 -18.03
CA ASN A 326 0.51 -3.54 -18.47
C ASN A 326 0.46 -5.06 -18.65
N TYR A 327 1.57 -5.69 -19.02
CA TYR A 327 1.64 -7.13 -19.28
C TYR A 327 1.30 -7.95 -18.06
N LEU A 328 1.84 -7.59 -16.89
CA LEU A 328 1.52 -8.29 -15.64
C LEU A 328 0.02 -8.24 -15.32
N SER A 329 -0.62 -7.08 -15.52
CA SER A 329 -2.08 -6.95 -15.35
C SER A 329 -2.84 -7.84 -16.35
N ALA A 330 -2.41 -7.88 -17.60
CA ALA A 330 -3.02 -8.75 -18.62
C ALA A 330 -2.85 -10.24 -18.30
N LEU A 331 -1.68 -10.67 -17.80
CA LEU A 331 -1.47 -12.05 -17.35
C LEU A 331 -2.37 -12.41 -16.16
N SER A 332 -2.57 -11.47 -15.22
CA SER A 332 -3.51 -11.66 -14.10
C SER A 332 -4.94 -11.85 -14.62
N GLU A 333 -5.43 -10.94 -15.46
CA GLU A 333 -6.78 -11.00 -16.04
C GLU A 333 -7.00 -12.23 -16.95
N ALA A 334 -5.96 -12.71 -17.63
CA ALA A 334 -5.99 -13.94 -18.41
C ALA A 334 -5.95 -15.22 -17.55
N GLY A 335 -5.82 -15.10 -16.22
CA GLY A 335 -5.78 -16.24 -15.31
C GLY A 335 -4.49 -17.05 -15.36
N VAL A 336 -3.39 -16.47 -15.87
CA VAL A 336 -2.08 -17.14 -15.91
C VAL A 336 -1.61 -17.40 -14.49
N ALA A 337 -1.09 -18.60 -14.20
CA ALA A 337 -0.61 -18.93 -12.87
C ALA A 337 0.65 -18.11 -12.51
N VAL A 338 0.79 -17.69 -11.24
CA VAL A 338 1.92 -16.86 -10.78
C VAL A 338 3.29 -17.44 -11.16
N ALA A 339 3.45 -18.76 -11.09
CA ALA A 339 4.69 -19.45 -11.46
C ALA A 339 5.09 -19.29 -12.95
N GLN A 340 4.18 -18.81 -13.79
CA GLN A 340 4.40 -18.54 -15.22
C GLN A 340 4.48 -17.04 -15.52
N ARG A 341 4.29 -16.17 -14.51
CA ARG A 341 4.39 -14.70 -14.63
C ARG A 341 5.82 -14.28 -14.31
N ILE A 342 6.74 -14.57 -15.23
CA ILE A 342 8.18 -14.45 -15.06
C ILE A 342 8.66 -13.10 -15.63
N PHE A 343 9.33 -12.29 -14.79
CA PHE A 343 9.93 -11.02 -15.16
C PHE A 343 11.45 -11.05 -14.93
N GLY A 344 11.99 -10.28 -13.97
CA GLY A 344 13.43 -10.30 -13.68
C GLY A 344 14.28 -9.82 -14.86
N LYS A 345 15.40 -10.52 -15.13
CA LYS A 345 16.34 -10.11 -16.18
C LYS A 345 15.64 -9.98 -17.54
N GLY A 346 15.88 -8.86 -18.23
CA GLY A 346 15.21 -8.53 -19.50
C GLY A 346 13.85 -7.83 -19.34
N HIS A 347 13.40 -7.59 -18.11
CA HIS A 347 12.20 -6.83 -17.78
C HIS A 347 12.52 -5.72 -16.78
N TYR A 348 11.60 -4.77 -16.62
CA TYR A 348 11.87 -3.50 -15.96
C TYR A 348 10.92 -3.18 -14.79
N LEU A 349 10.42 -4.22 -14.11
CA LEU A 349 9.62 -4.06 -12.89
C LEU A 349 10.53 -3.95 -11.66
N ARG A 350 10.61 -2.76 -11.05
CA ARG A 350 11.45 -2.49 -9.87
C ARG A 350 10.97 -3.27 -8.63
N PRO A 351 11.87 -3.79 -7.78
CA PRO A 351 11.49 -4.38 -6.50
C PRO A 351 11.12 -3.32 -5.46
N CYS A 352 10.35 -3.69 -4.42
CA CYS A 352 10.19 -2.89 -3.20
C CYS A 352 11.50 -2.87 -2.39
N MET A 353 11.66 -1.97 -1.42
CA MET A 353 12.82 -1.95 -0.52
C MET A 353 12.75 -3.05 0.54
N VAL A 354 11.65 -3.10 1.29
CA VAL A 354 11.34 -4.14 2.27
C VAL A 354 10.06 -4.85 1.83
N GLU A 355 10.12 -6.15 1.56
CA GLU A 355 8.96 -6.96 1.13
C GLU A 355 8.80 -8.22 1.99
N PHE A 356 7.68 -8.32 2.70
CA PHE A 356 7.36 -9.47 3.55
C PHE A 356 6.05 -10.09 3.09
N ILE A 357 6.05 -11.37 2.71
CA ILE A 357 4.87 -12.02 2.12
C ILE A 357 4.43 -13.20 2.98
N GLY A 358 3.16 -13.23 3.41
CA GLY A 358 2.61 -14.35 4.18
C GLY A 358 3.23 -14.53 5.57
N CYS A 359 3.77 -13.46 6.17
CA CYS A 359 4.48 -13.52 7.44
C CYS A 359 3.56 -13.27 8.65
N THR A 360 3.94 -13.75 9.83
CA THR A 360 3.18 -13.53 11.08
C THR A 360 4.08 -13.02 12.19
N ASN A 361 3.59 -12.05 12.98
CA ASN A 361 4.34 -11.36 14.02
C ASN A 361 5.57 -10.67 13.43
N VAL A 362 5.32 -9.55 12.77
CA VAL A 362 6.30 -8.78 12.00
C VAL A 362 6.57 -7.46 12.71
N LEU A 363 7.83 -7.20 13.05
CA LEU A 363 8.27 -5.93 13.65
C LEU A 363 9.21 -5.17 12.72
N MET A 364 8.90 -3.90 12.46
CA MET A 364 9.77 -2.93 11.80
C MET A 364 9.94 -1.74 12.74
N GLU A 365 11.15 -1.49 13.26
CA GLU A 365 11.31 -0.54 14.37
C GLU A 365 12.59 0.29 14.32
N ALA A 366 12.45 1.61 14.49
CA ALA A 366 13.56 2.53 14.79
C ALA A 366 14.73 2.51 13.80
N TYR A 367 14.47 2.62 12.50
CA TYR A 367 15.49 2.77 11.46
C TYR A 367 15.02 3.77 10.40
N ARG A 368 15.88 4.02 9.40
CA ARG A 368 15.60 4.91 8.27
C ARG A 368 15.78 4.23 6.92
N THR A 369 14.95 4.58 5.95
CA THR A 369 15.11 4.18 4.53
C THR A 369 15.50 5.38 3.66
N HIS A 370 16.43 5.15 2.73
CA HIS A 370 16.91 6.14 1.76
C HIS A 370 16.98 5.58 0.34
N ALA A 371 16.77 6.46 -0.64
CA ALA A 371 16.97 6.21 -2.06
C ALA A 371 16.44 4.83 -2.52
N THR A 372 15.16 4.55 -2.25
CA THR A 372 14.57 3.23 -2.44
C THR A 372 14.16 2.97 -3.90
N PRO A 373 14.24 1.72 -4.41
CA PRO A 373 13.90 1.44 -5.81
C PRO A 373 12.44 1.71 -6.16
N CYS A 374 11.52 1.39 -5.24
CA CYS A 374 10.07 1.53 -5.35
C CYS A 374 9.49 1.75 -3.93
N TRP A 375 8.33 1.15 -3.61
CA TRP A 375 7.69 1.16 -2.29
C TRP A 375 8.68 0.79 -1.18
N GLN A 376 8.63 1.53 -0.08
CA GLN A 376 9.63 1.42 0.98
C GLN A 376 9.35 0.23 1.90
N HIS A 377 8.08 -0.02 2.24
CA HIS A 377 7.69 -1.12 3.11
C HIS A 377 6.40 -1.78 2.61
N HIS A 378 6.50 -3.01 2.13
CA HIS A 378 5.40 -3.75 1.51
C HIS A 378 5.18 -5.10 2.19
N PRO A 379 4.53 -5.15 3.37
CA PRO A 379 4.00 -6.41 3.86
C PRO A 379 2.74 -6.79 3.06
N THR A 380 2.73 -8.00 2.52
CA THR A 380 1.61 -8.62 1.79
C THR A 380 1.11 -9.85 2.54
N ASP A 381 -0.22 -10.00 2.72
CA ASP A 381 -0.82 -11.18 3.37
C ASP A 381 -0.20 -11.48 4.76
N CYS A 382 0.23 -10.43 5.46
CA CYS A 382 0.86 -10.56 6.77
C CYS A 382 -0.17 -10.40 7.90
N ALA A 383 0.07 -11.07 9.01
CA ALA A 383 -0.75 -10.96 10.21
C ALA A 383 0.10 -10.48 11.40
N ASN A 384 -0.47 -9.58 12.21
CA ASN A 384 0.18 -8.98 13.37
C ASN A 384 1.45 -8.23 12.97
N VAL A 385 1.26 -7.07 12.34
CA VAL A 385 2.35 -6.22 11.83
C VAL A 385 2.45 -4.97 12.69
N VAL A 386 3.65 -4.68 13.20
CA VAL A 386 3.97 -3.43 13.89
C VAL A 386 5.09 -2.74 13.14
N ILE A 387 4.84 -1.50 12.71
CA ILE A 387 5.86 -0.57 12.24
C ILE A 387 5.87 0.65 13.13
N ARG A 388 7.02 0.99 13.73
CA ARG A 388 7.11 2.13 14.64
C ARG A 388 8.44 2.84 14.68
N GLY A 389 8.42 4.15 14.86
CA GLY A 389 9.64 4.95 14.99
C GLY A 389 10.54 4.92 13.75
N VAL A 390 10.03 4.48 12.60
CA VAL A 390 10.79 4.42 11.35
C VAL A 390 10.65 5.75 10.61
N THR A 391 11.77 6.27 10.13
CA THR A 391 11.80 7.44 9.24
C THR A 391 11.90 6.97 7.79
N VAL A 392 10.88 7.29 7.02
CA VAL A 392 10.73 6.94 5.62
C VAL A 392 11.18 8.14 4.80
N ASP A 393 12.33 8.09 4.12
CA ASP A 393 12.95 9.28 3.52
C ASP A 393 13.50 9.01 2.11
N SER A 394 12.56 8.92 1.15
CA SER A 394 12.86 8.70 -0.27
C SER A 394 11.78 9.32 -1.17
N ILE A 395 12.20 10.18 -2.10
CA ILE A 395 11.30 11.05 -2.89
C ILE A 395 11.26 10.69 -4.39
N GLY A 396 11.66 9.46 -4.72
CA GLY A 396 11.64 8.95 -6.08
C GLY A 396 10.26 8.54 -6.59
N PRO A 397 10.20 8.05 -7.84
CA PRO A 397 8.95 7.60 -8.43
C PRO A 397 8.40 6.37 -7.70
N ASN A 398 7.12 6.41 -7.30
CA ASN A 398 6.46 5.32 -6.57
C ASN A 398 7.22 4.96 -5.29
N ASN A 399 7.77 5.97 -4.59
CA ASN A 399 8.34 5.78 -3.26
C ASN A 399 7.27 6.00 -2.20
N ASP A 400 6.22 5.19 -2.26
CA ASP A 400 5.23 5.03 -1.20
C ASP A 400 5.95 4.60 0.11
N GLY A 401 5.44 5.05 1.26
CA GLY A 401 6.10 4.86 2.54
C GLY A 401 5.81 3.51 3.22
N PHE A 402 4.54 3.25 3.48
CA PHE A 402 4.06 2.01 4.09
C PHE A 402 2.81 1.48 3.38
N ASP A 403 2.95 0.28 2.80
CA ASP A 403 1.98 -0.35 1.92
C ASP A 403 1.50 -1.70 2.47
N PRO A 404 0.67 -1.74 3.53
CA PRO A 404 0.07 -2.99 3.97
C PRO A 404 -0.93 -3.49 2.92
N ASP A 405 -0.57 -4.56 2.19
CA ASP A 405 -1.39 -5.21 1.16
C ASP A 405 -2.03 -6.48 1.73
N ALA A 406 -3.36 -6.51 1.83
CA ALA A 406 -4.13 -7.65 2.38
C ALA A 406 -3.66 -8.12 3.77
N CYS A 407 -3.12 -7.20 4.58
CA CYS A 407 -2.66 -7.51 5.93
C CYS A 407 -3.81 -7.55 6.94
N SER A 408 -3.59 -8.18 8.10
CA SER A 408 -4.53 -8.16 9.22
C SER A 408 -3.85 -7.83 10.54
N ASN A 409 -4.53 -7.05 11.39
CA ASN A 409 -4.01 -6.54 12.67
C ASN A 409 -2.68 -5.79 12.48
N VAL A 410 -2.78 -4.52 12.08
CA VAL A 410 -1.62 -3.67 11.80
C VAL A 410 -1.60 -2.48 12.75
N LEU A 411 -0.42 -2.18 13.30
CA LEU A 411 -0.14 -0.95 14.04
C LEU A 411 0.99 -0.19 13.34
N CYS A 412 0.68 1.01 12.88
CA CYS A 412 1.63 1.98 12.35
C CYS A 412 1.65 3.17 13.31
N GLU A 413 2.78 3.40 14.00
CA GLU A 413 2.85 4.48 14.98
C GLU A 413 4.19 5.19 15.07
N ASP A 414 4.17 6.46 15.47
CA ASP A 414 5.38 7.26 15.70
C ASP A 414 6.31 7.32 14.46
N MET A 415 5.71 7.25 13.27
CA MET A 415 6.42 7.27 11.99
C MET A 415 6.66 8.70 11.50
N THR A 416 7.74 8.90 10.74
CA THR A 416 7.95 10.14 9.96
C THR A 416 8.04 9.80 8.48
N PHE A 417 7.22 10.47 7.66
CA PHE A 417 7.14 10.24 6.21
C PHE A 417 7.60 11.45 5.39
N ASN A 418 8.64 11.22 4.58
CA ASN A 418 9.04 12.03 3.44
C ASN A 418 9.04 11.12 2.21
N THR A 419 8.00 11.21 1.38
CA THR A 419 7.73 10.24 0.33
C THR A 419 7.53 10.93 -1.01
N GLY A 420 7.97 10.27 -2.08
CA GLY A 420 7.71 10.73 -3.46
C GLY A 420 6.33 10.33 -3.98
N ASP A 421 5.61 9.49 -3.23
CA ASP A 421 4.23 9.08 -3.49
C ASP A 421 3.46 9.03 -2.16
N ASP A 422 2.45 8.18 -1.99
CA ASP A 422 1.64 8.11 -0.77
C ASP A 422 2.48 7.81 0.51
N CYS A 423 2.25 8.53 1.61
CA CYS A 423 2.90 8.23 2.90
C CYS A 423 2.51 6.83 3.38
N ILE A 424 1.20 6.57 3.38
CA ILE A 424 0.60 5.29 3.73
C ILE A 424 -0.38 4.94 2.63
N ALA A 425 -0.27 3.75 2.03
CA ALA A 425 -1.20 3.25 1.03
C ALA A 425 -1.66 1.83 1.38
N ILE A 426 -2.86 1.72 1.95
CA ILE A 426 -3.44 0.43 2.33
C ILE A 426 -4.07 -0.22 1.10
N LYS A 427 -3.69 -1.47 0.83
CA LYS A 427 -4.01 -2.20 -0.41
C LYS A 427 -4.52 -3.60 -0.10
N SER A 428 -5.04 -4.29 -1.10
CA SER A 428 -5.57 -5.66 -1.00
C SER A 428 -5.71 -6.30 -2.39
N GLY A 429 -4.73 -6.12 -3.27
CA GLY A 429 -4.78 -6.69 -4.63
C GLY A 429 -5.51 -5.90 -5.71
N LYS A 430 -5.17 -6.24 -6.95
CA LYS A 430 -5.71 -5.68 -8.19
C LYS A 430 -6.00 -6.79 -9.20
N ASN A 431 -6.89 -6.53 -10.17
CA ASN A 431 -7.28 -7.49 -11.21
C ASN A 431 -7.87 -8.78 -10.59
N LEU A 432 -7.37 -9.95 -10.98
CA LEU A 432 -7.78 -11.24 -10.40
C LEU A 432 -6.92 -11.64 -9.18
N ASP A 433 -5.88 -10.89 -8.83
CA ASP A 433 -4.96 -11.24 -7.73
C ASP A 433 -5.45 -10.73 -6.37
N THR A 434 -6.72 -10.97 -6.06
CA THR A 434 -7.40 -10.51 -4.83
C THR A 434 -7.57 -11.62 -3.79
N GLY A 435 -7.00 -12.80 -4.05
CA GLY A 435 -7.24 -14.03 -3.29
C GLY A 435 -6.73 -14.05 -1.84
N TYR A 436 -5.85 -13.13 -1.45
CA TYR A 436 -5.42 -12.97 -0.05
C TYR A 436 -6.53 -12.41 0.85
N GLY A 437 -7.56 -11.77 0.26
CA GLY A 437 -8.67 -11.17 0.99
C GLY A 437 -8.40 -9.71 1.36
N PRO A 438 -9.18 -9.15 2.31
CA PRO A 438 -9.13 -7.73 2.59
C PRO A 438 -7.95 -7.33 3.48
N ALA A 439 -7.47 -6.10 3.31
CA ALA A 439 -6.72 -5.44 4.38
C ALA A 439 -7.68 -5.03 5.49
N GLN A 440 -7.38 -5.45 6.72
CA GLN A 440 -8.31 -5.24 7.83
C GLN A 440 -7.69 -5.05 9.21
N ASP A 441 -8.40 -4.32 10.07
CA ASP A 441 -8.04 -4.10 11.47
C ASP A 441 -6.69 -3.36 11.58
N HIS A 442 -6.64 -2.13 11.09
CA HIS A 442 -5.42 -1.31 11.10
C HIS A 442 -5.59 -0.10 12.02
N VAL A 443 -4.56 0.18 12.81
CA VAL A 443 -4.45 1.39 13.61
C VAL A 443 -3.23 2.18 13.15
N ILE A 444 -3.47 3.43 12.77
CA ILE A 444 -2.45 4.40 12.38
C ILE A 444 -2.51 5.54 13.39
N ARG A 445 -1.41 5.84 14.09
CA ARG A 445 -1.43 6.92 15.10
C ARG A 445 -0.10 7.61 15.31
N ASN A 446 -0.15 8.87 15.74
CA ASN A 446 1.03 9.64 16.14
C ASN A 446 2.08 9.81 15.02
N CYS A 447 1.66 9.76 13.75
CA CYS A 447 2.59 9.87 12.63
C CYS A 447 2.72 11.32 12.16
N ILE A 448 3.88 11.63 11.59
CA ILE A 448 4.21 12.89 10.95
C ILE A 448 4.33 12.67 9.44
N MET A 449 3.61 13.46 8.64
CA MET A 449 3.69 13.42 7.18
C MET A 449 4.18 14.77 6.64
N ASN A 450 5.32 14.77 5.93
CA ASN A 450 5.97 15.99 5.45
C ASN A 450 5.84 16.22 3.94
N SER A 451 5.69 15.17 3.14
CA SER A 451 5.47 15.22 1.69
C SER A 451 4.72 13.97 1.21
N GLY A 452 4.29 13.94 -0.05
CA GLY A 452 3.73 12.74 -0.68
C GLY A 452 2.44 12.95 -1.47
N HIS A 453 1.97 11.91 -2.16
CA HIS A 453 0.73 11.97 -2.93
C HIS A 453 -0.53 11.88 -2.06
N GLY A 454 -0.44 11.33 -0.87
CA GLY A 454 -1.55 11.14 0.06
C GLY A 454 -1.04 10.88 1.46
N GLY A 455 -1.61 11.54 2.47
CA GLY A 455 -1.22 11.35 3.87
C GLY A 455 -1.67 9.98 4.38
N ILE A 456 -2.95 9.67 4.19
CA ILE A 456 -3.49 8.32 4.31
C ILE A 456 -4.28 7.98 3.05
N THR A 457 -3.86 6.94 2.36
CA THR A 457 -4.46 6.49 1.10
C THR A 457 -5.00 5.07 1.24
N LEU A 458 -6.24 4.86 0.77
CA LEU A 458 -6.88 3.55 0.64
C LEU A 458 -7.01 3.23 -0.86
N GLY A 459 -6.27 2.23 -1.34
CA GLY A 459 -6.23 1.83 -2.75
C GLY A 459 -4.93 2.22 -3.49
N SER A 460 -4.88 2.15 -4.83
CA SER A 460 -6.01 1.89 -5.74
C SER A 460 -6.33 0.42 -5.83
N GLU A 461 -5.36 -0.39 -5.44
CA GLU A 461 -5.37 -1.82 -5.47
C GLU A 461 -6.15 -2.35 -4.26
N MET A 462 -7.47 -2.15 -4.25
CA MET A 462 -8.36 -2.52 -3.12
C MET A 462 -9.35 -3.64 -3.48
N GLY A 463 -9.01 -4.47 -4.47
CA GLY A 463 -9.94 -5.46 -5.05
C GLY A 463 -10.36 -6.57 -4.09
N GLY A 464 -9.50 -6.96 -3.13
CA GLY A 464 -9.83 -7.85 -2.02
C GLY A 464 -10.67 -7.21 -0.90
N GLY A 465 -10.76 -5.88 -0.89
CA GLY A 465 -11.46 -5.07 0.12
C GLY A 465 -10.51 -4.43 1.14
N VAL A 466 -10.92 -3.29 1.69
CA VAL A 466 -10.25 -2.62 2.80
C VAL A 466 -11.29 -2.26 3.84
N GLN A 467 -11.05 -2.64 5.11
CA GLN A 467 -12.03 -2.41 6.16
C GLN A 467 -11.48 -2.25 7.57
N ARG A 468 -12.22 -1.54 8.42
CA ARG A 468 -11.89 -1.35 9.86
C ARG A 468 -10.50 -0.73 10.01
N ILE A 469 -10.37 0.44 9.41
CA ILE A 469 -9.14 1.24 9.43
C ILE A 469 -9.38 2.43 10.37
N TYR A 470 -8.49 2.60 11.33
CA TYR A 470 -8.59 3.62 12.38
C TYR A 470 -7.35 4.48 12.36
N ALA A 471 -7.50 5.76 12.06
CA ALA A 471 -6.40 6.72 12.02
C ALA A 471 -6.65 7.85 13.03
N ARG A 472 -5.67 8.16 13.89
CA ARG A 472 -5.78 9.31 14.80
C ARG A 472 -4.49 10.02 15.12
N ASN A 473 -4.59 11.28 15.55
CA ASN A 473 -3.45 12.07 16.00
C ASN A 473 -2.35 12.09 14.93
N LEU A 474 -2.72 12.53 13.72
CA LEU A 474 -1.80 12.64 12.60
C LEU A 474 -1.38 14.09 12.41
N THR A 475 -0.07 14.35 12.38
CA THR A 475 0.47 15.67 12.08
C THR A 475 0.97 15.70 10.65
N MET A 476 0.09 16.06 9.71
CA MET A 476 0.44 16.23 8.30
C MET A 476 1.04 17.62 8.10
N ARG A 477 2.29 17.78 8.56
CA ARG A 477 3.02 19.05 8.53
C ARG A 477 3.14 19.65 7.15
N ASN A 478 3.23 18.79 6.12
CA ASN A 478 3.55 19.20 4.77
C ASN A 478 4.78 20.11 4.76
N ALA A 479 5.86 19.72 5.45
CA ALA A 479 7.03 20.58 5.69
C ALA A 479 7.75 20.99 4.40
N PHE A 480 7.55 20.23 3.31
CA PHE A 480 8.12 20.50 1.99
C PHE A 480 7.10 21.11 1.00
N TYR A 481 6.04 21.76 1.50
CA TYR A 481 4.94 22.34 0.71
C TYR A 481 5.37 23.19 -0.51
N ALA A 482 6.56 23.78 -0.48
CA ALA A 482 7.09 24.62 -1.56
C ALA A 482 7.84 23.83 -2.66
N THR A 483 8.32 22.62 -2.38
CA THR A 483 9.20 21.85 -3.29
C THR A 483 8.65 20.46 -3.62
N ASP A 484 8.14 19.77 -2.61
CA ASP A 484 7.55 18.42 -2.71
C ASP A 484 6.32 18.35 -1.80
N PRO A 485 5.20 18.98 -2.21
CA PRO A 485 4.05 19.10 -1.33
C PRO A 485 3.34 17.77 -1.10
N LEU A 486 2.81 17.60 0.11
CA LEU A 486 1.70 16.67 0.34
C LEU A 486 0.52 17.08 -0.54
N ASN A 487 0.05 16.18 -1.39
CA ASN A 487 -0.97 16.49 -2.39
C ASN A 487 -2.40 16.38 -1.85
N ILE A 488 -2.65 15.40 -0.99
CA ILE A 488 -3.96 15.07 -0.41
C ILE A 488 -3.76 14.62 1.03
N ALA A 489 -4.67 14.99 1.94
CA ALA A 489 -4.58 14.54 3.33
C ALA A 489 -5.17 13.14 3.48
N ILE A 490 -6.45 12.98 3.10
CA ILE A 490 -7.21 11.73 3.21
C ILE A 490 -7.68 11.34 1.82
N ARG A 491 -7.27 10.16 1.34
CA ARG A 491 -7.49 9.73 -0.03
C ARG A 491 -8.07 8.33 -0.10
N ILE A 492 -9.10 8.15 -0.92
CA ILE A 492 -9.61 6.86 -1.35
C ILE A 492 -9.54 6.82 -2.87
N LYS A 493 -8.94 5.77 -3.42
CA LYS A 493 -8.77 5.63 -4.87
C LYS A 493 -9.23 4.24 -5.33
N THR A 494 -10.04 4.18 -6.38
CA THR A 494 -10.49 2.93 -7.02
C THR A 494 -11.01 3.22 -8.43
N ASN A 495 -11.38 2.20 -9.19
CA ASN A 495 -12.09 2.32 -10.45
C ASN A 495 -12.85 1.01 -10.78
N MET A 496 -13.49 0.97 -11.95
CA MET A 496 -14.30 -0.16 -12.42
C MET A 496 -13.51 -1.45 -12.70
N ASN A 497 -12.17 -1.46 -12.64
CA ASN A 497 -11.37 -2.67 -12.72
C ASN A 497 -11.34 -3.44 -11.39
N ARG A 498 -11.28 -2.70 -10.27
CA ARG A 498 -10.87 -3.24 -8.97
C ARG A 498 -11.92 -4.13 -8.33
N GLY A 499 -13.20 -3.76 -8.39
CA GLY A 499 -14.23 -4.35 -7.54
C GLY A 499 -13.97 -4.07 -6.07
N GLY A 500 -14.27 -5.04 -5.21
CA GLY A 500 -13.99 -4.93 -3.78
C GLY A 500 -14.76 -3.80 -3.09
N TYR A 501 -14.22 -3.32 -1.98
CA TYR A 501 -14.84 -2.28 -1.18
C TYR A 501 -13.80 -1.51 -0.36
N VAL A 502 -14.14 -0.27 -0.01
CA VAL A 502 -13.57 0.45 1.14
C VAL A 502 -14.72 0.69 2.11
N ARG A 503 -14.58 0.22 3.36
CA ARG A 503 -15.60 0.47 4.39
C ARG A 503 -15.07 0.56 5.81
N ASP A 504 -15.86 1.10 6.72
CA ASP A 504 -15.53 1.17 8.15
C ASP A 504 -14.17 1.89 8.34
N PHE A 505 -14.05 3.09 7.77
CA PHE A 505 -12.85 3.92 7.87
C PHE A 505 -13.10 5.10 8.80
N TYR A 506 -12.28 5.23 9.83
CA TYR A 506 -12.44 6.21 10.90
C TYR A 506 -11.17 7.04 11.01
N VAL A 507 -11.30 8.36 10.83
CA VAL A 507 -10.23 9.33 10.98
C VAL A 507 -10.63 10.35 12.04
N ASP A 508 -9.77 10.58 13.02
CA ASP A 508 -9.95 11.57 14.06
C ASP A 508 -8.66 12.35 14.30
N ASP A 509 -8.75 13.62 14.69
CA ASP A 509 -7.60 14.42 15.15
C ASP A 509 -6.43 14.47 14.14
N VAL A 510 -6.60 15.26 13.07
CA VAL A 510 -5.57 15.48 12.05
C VAL A 510 -5.24 16.97 11.97
N THR A 511 -3.96 17.30 12.05
CA THR A 511 -3.48 18.70 11.95
C THR A 511 -2.64 18.91 10.69
N LEU A 512 -2.94 19.99 9.95
CA LEU A 512 -2.27 20.38 8.71
C LEU A 512 -1.82 21.85 8.77
N PRO A 513 -0.71 22.17 9.46
CA PRO A 513 -0.27 23.56 9.63
C PRO A 513 0.08 24.27 8.32
N ASN A 514 0.45 23.53 7.26
CA ASN A 514 0.73 24.08 5.93
C ASN A 514 -0.21 23.55 4.84
N GLY A 515 -1.39 23.05 5.23
CA GLY A 515 -2.35 22.50 4.29
C GLY A 515 -1.79 21.37 3.40
N VAL A 516 -2.33 21.24 2.19
CA VAL A 516 -1.86 20.36 1.11
C VAL A 516 -1.61 21.19 -0.16
N SER A 517 -1.31 20.54 -1.28
CA SER A 517 -1.11 21.19 -2.59
C SER A 517 -2.21 22.23 -2.89
N LEU A 518 -1.78 23.45 -3.19
CA LEU A 518 -2.64 24.56 -3.60
C LEU A 518 -3.02 24.52 -5.08
N THR A 519 -2.41 23.61 -5.84
CA THR A 519 -2.66 23.43 -7.26
C THR A 519 -3.54 22.19 -7.47
N GLY A 520 -4.63 22.39 -8.21
CA GLY A 520 -5.49 21.31 -8.69
C GLY A 520 -4.89 20.63 -9.91
N GLY A 521 -5.10 19.33 -10.03
CA GLY A 521 -4.72 18.57 -11.21
C GLY A 521 -5.30 17.17 -11.21
N GLY A 522 -5.05 16.40 -12.26
CA GLY A 522 -5.46 15.00 -12.37
C GLY A 522 -4.28 14.08 -12.06
N TYR A 523 -4.53 12.93 -11.45
CA TYR A 523 -3.53 11.87 -11.42
C TYR A 523 -3.54 11.13 -12.76
N GLY A 524 -2.68 11.55 -13.69
CA GLY A 524 -2.39 10.80 -14.92
C GLY A 524 -3.57 10.67 -15.89
N SER A 525 -4.11 11.82 -16.33
CA SER A 525 -4.74 12.16 -17.65
C SER A 525 -5.54 11.13 -18.47
N GLY A 526 -5.96 10.00 -17.92
CA GLY A 526 -6.54 8.90 -18.68
C GLY A 526 -8.03 8.70 -18.45
N LEU A 527 -8.88 9.70 -18.71
CA LEU A 527 -10.32 9.45 -18.78
C LEU A 527 -10.70 8.83 -20.13
N LEU A 528 -11.80 8.09 -20.13
CA LEU A 528 -12.36 7.56 -21.37
C LEU A 528 -12.99 8.67 -22.19
N ALA A 529 -12.81 8.61 -23.52
CA ALA A 529 -13.45 9.55 -24.43
C ALA A 529 -14.98 9.47 -24.28
N GLY A 530 -15.62 10.61 -24.02
CA GLY A 530 -17.06 10.68 -23.79
C GLY A 530 -17.51 10.43 -22.35
N SER A 531 -16.58 10.19 -21.41
CA SER A 531 -16.93 10.09 -19.99
C SER A 531 -17.64 11.37 -19.51
N PRO A 532 -18.66 11.25 -18.63
CA PRO A 532 -19.29 12.40 -17.99
C PRO A 532 -18.34 13.10 -17.00
N ILE A 533 -17.25 12.44 -16.59
CA ILE A 533 -16.18 13.03 -15.79
C ILE A 533 -15.17 13.70 -16.73
N ASN A 534 -14.70 14.89 -16.36
CA ASN A 534 -13.65 15.61 -17.10
C ASN A 534 -12.34 15.66 -16.28
N SER A 535 -11.21 15.50 -16.97
CA SER A 535 -9.92 15.15 -16.39
C SER A 535 -9.13 16.35 -15.85
N SER A 536 -9.77 17.17 -15.02
CA SER A 536 -9.20 18.37 -14.41
C SER A 536 -9.22 19.64 -15.25
N VAL A 537 -9.17 20.76 -14.52
CA VAL A 537 -8.92 22.12 -15.03
C VAL A 537 -7.51 22.13 -15.65
N PRO A 538 -7.43 22.39 -16.96
CA PRO A 538 -7.28 23.75 -17.43
C PRO A 538 -8.46 24.17 -18.32
N LEU A 539 -8.87 25.43 -18.14
CA LEU A 539 -9.81 26.20 -18.94
C LEU A 539 -10.01 25.66 -20.39
N GLY A 540 -11.25 25.24 -20.70
CA GLY A 540 -11.77 25.32 -22.06
C GLY A 540 -12.04 24.02 -22.82
N VAL A 541 -12.82 23.07 -22.28
CA VAL A 541 -13.78 22.29 -23.09
C VAL A 541 -15.00 21.96 -22.22
N ALA A 542 -16.17 22.48 -22.62
CA ALA A 542 -17.45 22.22 -21.96
C ALA A 542 -18.23 21.10 -22.66
N THR A 543 -18.91 20.26 -21.88
CA THR A 543 -20.14 19.58 -22.32
C THR A 543 -21.26 19.92 -21.34
N ALA A 544 -22.51 19.90 -21.82
CA ALA A 544 -23.68 20.50 -21.16
C ALA A 544 -24.24 19.70 -19.95
N ALA A 545 -23.41 18.95 -19.22
CA ALA A 545 -23.83 18.16 -18.06
C ALA A 545 -23.10 18.59 -16.77
N SER A 546 -23.47 19.77 -16.25
CA SER A 546 -23.22 20.28 -14.87
C SER A 546 -21.76 20.52 -14.42
N ALA A 547 -21.62 21.58 -13.63
CA ALA A 547 -20.65 22.64 -13.85
C ALA A 547 -19.67 22.77 -12.67
N ASN A 548 -18.82 21.76 -12.45
CA ASN A 548 -17.74 21.82 -11.45
C ASN A 548 -16.64 20.79 -11.81
N PRO A 549 -15.45 21.18 -12.26
CA PRO A 549 -14.39 20.23 -12.59
C PRO A 549 -13.76 19.60 -11.32
N SER A 550 -13.45 18.31 -11.39
CA SER A 550 -12.76 17.55 -10.34
C SER A 550 -11.25 17.74 -10.42
N ALA A 551 -10.63 18.12 -9.32
CA ALA A 551 -9.18 18.02 -9.16
C ALA A 551 -8.85 16.73 -8.39
N SER A 552 -8.53 15.65 -9.12
CA SER A 552 -8.11 14.39 -8.50
C SER A 552 -6.89 14.55 -7.57
N ARG A 553 -6.14 15.66 -7.69
CA ARG A 553 -5.01 16.12 -6.85
C ARG A 553 -5.32 17.51 -6.26
N GLY A 554 -4.87 17.77 -5.04
CA GLY A 554 -5.03 19.07 -4.36
C GLY A 554 -6.31 19.18 -3.52
N GLY A 555 -7.09 18.09 -3.45
CA GLY A 555 -8.18 17.94 -2.49
C GLY A 555 -7.65 17.68 -1.08
N LEU A 556 -8.29 18.23 -0.04
CA LEU A 556 -7.95 17.87 1.34
C LEU A 556 -8.50 16.46 1.66
N ILE A 557 -9.79 16.24 1.38
CA ILE A 557 -10.43 14.91 1.39
C ILE A 557 -10.83 14.56 -0.03
N THR A 558 -10.31 13.43 -0.54
CA THR A 558 -10.54 13.00 -1.92
C THR A 558 -11.01 11.55 -1.98
N PHE A 559 -12.17 11.34 -2.61
CA PHE A 559 -12.64 10.06 -3.10
C PHE A 559 -12.52 10.09 -4.63
N ASP A 560 -11.59 9.32 -5.17
CA ASP A 560 -11.31 9.21 -6.60
C ASP A 560 -11.66 7.78 -7.05
N CYS A 561 -12.95 7.53 -7.28
CA CYS A 561 -13.47 6.22 -7.68
C CYS A 561 -13.53 6.04 -9.21
N ASP A 562 -12.89 6.94 -9.95
CA ASP A 562 -12.62 6.83 -11.39
C ASP A 562 -11.12 7.06 -11.66
N TYR A 563 -10.30 6.40 -10.84
CA TYR A 563 -8.86 6.53 -10.89
C TYR A 563 -8.31 5.85 -12.15
N GLN A 564 -7.91 6.64 -13.14
CA GLN A 564 -7.23 6.20 -14.38
C GLN A 564 -7.94 5.06 -15.13
N PRO A 565 -9.23 5.18 -15.49
CA PRO A 565 -9.99 4.11 -16.14
C PRO A 565 -9.36 3.69 -17.49
N SER A 566 -8.74 4.61 -18.23
CA SER A 566 -8.13 4.26 -19.52
C SER A 566 -6.85 3.42 -19.43
N LYS A 567 -6.32 3.21 -18.22
CA LYS A 567 -5.14 2.37 -17.98
C LYS A 567 -5.47 0.91 -17.70
N ASP A 568 -6.74 0.57 -17.50
CA ASP A 568 -7.17 -0.78 -17.23
C ASP A 568 -8.03 -1.32 -18.37
N ALA A 569 -7.58 -2.40 -19.01
CA ALA A 569 -8.29 -3.04 -20.13
C ALA A 569 -9.62 -3.68 -19.70
N ILE A 570 -9.73 -4.12 -18.44
CA ILE A 570 -10.93 -4.74 -17.88
C ILE A 570 -11.57 -3.79 -16.87
N ARG A 571 -12.83 -3.43 -17.10
CA ARG A 571 -13.60 -2.49 -16.29
C ARG A 571 -15.01 -3.04 -16.08
N THR A 572 -15.10 -4.10 -15.28
CA THR A 572 -16.34 -4.89 -15.15
C THR A 572 -16.80 -5.07 -13.71
N ARG A 573 -16.12 -4.44 -12.75
CA ARG A 573 -16.23 -4.72 -11.32
C ARG A 573 -16.46 -3.41 -10.54
N PRO A 574 -17.72 -3.00 -10.34
CA PRO A 574 -18.02 -1.82 -9.52
C PRO A 574 -17.49 -1.99 -8.10
N ALA A 575 -16.75 -0.99 -7.63
CA ALA A 575 -16.27 -0.91 -6.25
C ALA A 575 -17.32 -0.28 -5.33
N GLN A 576 -17.31 -0.64 -4.05
CA GLN A 576 -18.13 0.01 -3.02
C GLN A 576 -17.27 0.92 -2.13
N VAL A 577 -17.79 2.10 -1.79
CA VAL A 577 -17.13 3.02 -0.85
C VAL A 577 -18.18 3.49 0.14
N GLN A 578 -18.10 3.01 1.39
CA GLN A 578 -19.18 3.23 2.36
C GLN A 578 -18.75 3.27 3.82
N ASN A 579 -19.57 3.86 4.69
CA ASN A 579 -19.35 3.89 6.15
C ASN A 579 -17.98 4.51 6.53
N ILE A 580 -17.85 5.81 6.27
CA ILE A 580 -16.58 6.55 6.43
C ILE A 580 -16.83 7.73 7.36
N HIS A 581 -16.02 7.84 8.40
CA HIS A 581 -16.17 8.81 9.47
C HIS A 581 -14.90 9.62 9.58
N ILE A 582 -14.98 10.93 9.35
CA ILE A 582 -13.84 11.84 9.42
C ILE A 582 -14.20 12.94 10.41
N SER A 583 -13.36 13.17 11.40
CA SER A 583 -13.60 14.18 12.43
C SER A 583 -12.34 14.90 12.86
N ASN A 584 -12.50 16.11 13.40
CA ASN A 584 -11.42 16.88 14.02
C ASN A 584 -10.20 17.11 13.11
N VAL A 585 -10.43 17.32 11.82
CA VAL A 585 -9.38 17.73 10.88
C VAL A 585 -9.23 19.24 10.91
N ARG A 586 -8.01 19.75 11.11
CA ARG A 586 -7.69 21.18 11.20
C ARG A 586 -6.59 21.55 10.22
N ALA A 587 -6.91 22.33 9.20
CA ALA A 587 -5.95 22.82 8.22
C ALA A 587 -5.76 24.34 8.30
N SER A 588 -4.50 24.75 8.21
CA SER A 588 -4.09 26.15 8.10
C SER A 588 -3.58 26.44 6.69
N ASN A 589 -3.53 27.72 6.35
CA ASN A 589 -3.10 28.16 5.04
C ASN A 589 -1.57 28.20 4.93
N ALA A 590 -1.04 27.86 3.77
CA ALA A 590 0.32 28.14 3.35
C ALA A 590 0.31 29.10 2.15
N THR A 591 1.46 29.74 1.88
CA THR A 591 1.65 30.59 0.70
C THR A 591 2.72 29.98 -0.21
N VAL A 592 2.34 29.69 -1.46
CA VAL A 592 3.22 29.16 -2.51
C VAL A 592 3.05 29.98 -3.77
N GLY A 593 4.15 30.56 -4.29
CA GLY A 593 4.13 31.33 -5.53
C GLY A 593 3.11 32.49 -5.53
N GLY A 594 2.88 33.13 -4.37
CA GLY A 594 1.91 34.21 -4.20
C GLY A 594 0.45 33.75 -4.01
N THR A 595 0.15 32.46 -4.20
CA THR A 595 -1.17 31.88 -3.89
C THR A 595 -1.20 31.48 -2.42
N THR A 596 -2.25 31.86 -1.70
CA THR A 596 -2.45 31.49 -0.29
C THR A 596 -3.71 30.66 -0.14
N GLY A 597 -3.59 29.50 0.49
CA GLY A 597 -4.72 28.62 0.80
C GLY A 597 -4.29 27.42 1.62
N SER A 598 -5.24 26.59 2.00
CA SER A 598 -5.02 25.32 2.72
C SER A 598 -4.99 24.09 1.81
N CYS A 599 -5.59 24.21 0.64
CA CYS A 599 -5.74 23.15 -0.37
C CYS A 599 -6.25 23.80 -1.66
N PHE A 600 -6.31 23.04 -2.75
CA PHE A 600 -7.03 23.48 -3.94
C PHE A 600 -8.55 23.36 -3.76
N GLN A 601 -9.05 22.14 -3.48
CA GLN A 601 -10.45 21.88 -3.14
C GLN A 601 -10.53 21.27 -1.73
N ALA A 602 -11.60 21.55 -0.98
CA ALA A 602 -11.76 20.99 0.36
C ALA A 602 -12.19 19.52 0.29
N ILE A 603 -13.23 19.23 -0.51
CA ILE A 603 -13.80 17.89 -0.66
C ILE A 603 -13.97 17.58 -2.14
N VAL A 604 -13.40 16.47 -2.59
CA VAL A 604 -13.62 15.92 -3.94
C VAL A 604 -14.22 14.54 -3.78
N ALA A 605 -15.52 14.40 -4.06
CA ALA A 605 -16.25 13.14 -3.93
C ALA A 605 -16.67 12.61 -5.32
N GLN A 606 -15.73 11.99 -6.03
CA GLN A 606 -15.97 11.35 -7.32
C GLN A 606 -16.27 9.87 -7.10
N GLY A 607 -17.55 9.51 -7.11
CA GLY A 607 -18.03 8.13 -7.02
C GLY A 607 -17.78 7.33 -8.29
N PRO A 608 -18.01 6.00 -8.25
CA PRO A 608 -17.77 5.12 -9.39
C PRO A 608 -18.61 5.53 -10.61
N VAL A 609 -18.04 5.44 -11.81
CA VAL A 609 -18.65 5.97 -13.04
C VAL A 609 -19.17 4.84 -13.92
N ALA A 610 -20.49 4.77 -14.12
CA ALA A 610 -21.11 3.68 -14.88
C ALA A 610 -20.71 3.65 -16.37
N PHE A 611 -20.33 4.80 -16.93
CA PHE A 611 -19.86 4.91 -18.32
C PHE A 611 -18.63 4.01 -18.60
N ASP A 612 -17.80 3.74 -17.59
CA ASP A 612 -16.55 3.02 -17.81
C ASP A 612 -16.71 1.51 -17.99
N TYR A 613 -17.90 0.99 -17.67
CA TYR A 613 -18.18 -0.44 -17.73
C TYR A 613 -18.04 -0.98 -19.16
N ASN A 614 -17.17 -1.98 -19.34
CA ASN A 614 -16.91 -2.61 -20.65
C ASN A 614 -17.17 -4.12 -20.70
N GLY A 615 -17.99 -4.61 -19.75
CA GLY A 615 -18.36 -6.01 -19.63
C GLY A 615 -19.64 -6.40 -20.38
N PRO A 616 -20.11 -7.65 -20.23
CA PRO A 616 -21.36 -8.12 -20.81
C PRO A 616 -22.58 -7.35 -20.31
N THR A 617 -23.64 -7.27 -21.12
CA THR A 617 -24.93 -6.69 -20.73
C THR A 617 -25.83 -7.73 -20.05
N PRO A 618 -26.74 -7.30 -19.15
CA PRO A 618 -26.91 -5.94 -18.62
C PRO A 618 -25.76 -5.54 -17.70
N ALA A 619 -25.39 -4.26 -17.74
CA ALA A 619 -24.38 -3.73 -16.83
C ALA A 619 -24.86 -3.84 -15.36
N PRO A 620 -23.96 -4.14 -14.41
CA PRO A 620 -24.31 -4.17 -13.00
C PRO A 620 -24.66 -2.77 -12.50
N THR A 621 -25.45 -2.70 -11.43
CA THR A 621 -25.66 -1.45 -10.70
C THR A 621 -24.33 -0.93 -10.16
N VAL A 622 -24.06 0.35 -10.39
CA VAL A 622 -22.86 1.04 -9.91
C VAL A 622 -23.22 1.80 -8.65
N PRO A 623 -22.76 1.36 -7.46
CA PRO A 623 -23.18 1.96 -6.20
C PRO A 623 -22.54 3.35 -6.02
N PRO A 624 -23.25 4.31 -5.42
CA PRO A 624 -22.68 5.59 -5.04
C PRO A 624 -21.71 5.45 -3.86
N ILE A 625 -20.91 6.49 -3.62
CA ILE A 625 -20.29 6.70 -2.30
C ILE A 625 -21.42 6.91 -1.28
N ALA A 626 -21.43 6.19 -0.16
CA ALA A 626 -22.55 6.25 0.80
C ALA A 626 -22.14 6.22 2.27
N GLY A 627 -22.97 6.80 3.15
CA GLY A 627 -22.76 6.68 4.60
C GLY A 627 -21.46 7.33 5.06
N VAL A 628 -21.17 8.53 4.56
CA VAL A 628 -19.99 9.30 4.96
C VAL A 628 -20.42 10.40 5.91
N THR A 629 -19.72 10.55 7.03
CA THR A 629 -19.88 11.67 7.96
C THR A 629 -18.57 12.43 8.12
N ILE A 630 -18.64 13.75 7.99
CA ILE A 630 -17.52 14.66 8.23
C ILE A 630 -17.96 15.64 9.31
N THR A 631 -17.32 15.60 10.48
CA THR A 631 -17.81 16.28 11.69
C THR A 631 -16.72 17.07 12.38
N ASP A 632 -17.06 18.29 12.81
CA ASP A 632 -16.15 19.16 13.56
C ASP A 632 -14.81 19.31 12.85
N CYS A 633 -14.82 19.73 11.58
CA CYS A 633 -13.61 19.93 10.75
C CYS A 633 -13.42 21.41 10.40
N ASP A 634 -12.19 21.87 10.26
CA ASP A 634 -11.83 23.18 9.72
C ASP A 634 -10.82 22.97 8.60
N PHE A 635 -11.25 23.16 7.35
CA PHE A 635 -10.42 22.92 6.18
C PHE A 635 -9.66 24.17 5.73
N GLY A 636 -9.62 25.24 6.52
CA GLY A 636 -8.93 26.48 6.16
C GLY A 636 -9.58 27.14 4.93
N SER A 637 -8.79 27.81 4.09
CA SER A 637 -9.28 28.49 2.88
C SER A 637 -8.80 27.78 1.61
N PRO A 638 -9.65 26.98 0.93
CA PRO A 638 -9.31 26.41 -0.38
C PRO A 638 -9.08 27.49 -1.44
N VAL A 639 -8.21 27.22 -2.40
CA VAL A 639 -7.99 28.10 -3.57
C VAL A 639 -9.23 28.13 -4.48
N ALA A 640 -9.88 26.99 -4.69
CA ALA A 640 -11.16 26.89 -5.38
C ALA A 640 -12.28 27.41 -4.47
N ALA A 641 -12.41 28.74 -4.42
CA ALA A 641 -13.41 29.43 -3.61
C ALA A 641 -14.57 29.96 -4.48
N GLY A 642 -15.77 30.01 -3.89
CA GLY A 642 -16.95 30.58 -4.54
C GLY A 642 -17.81 29.57 -5.30
N PRO A 643 -18.81 30.05 -6.06
CA PRO A 643 -19.75 29.20 -6.77
C PRO A 643 -19.05 28.48 -7.93
N ALA A 644 -19.25 27.17 -8.01
CA ALA A 644 -18.70 26.35 -9.08
C ALA A 644 -19.37 26.67 -10.44
N SER A 645 -18.60 26.54 -11.52
CA SER A 645 -19.07 26.56 -12.90
C SER A 645 -18.34 25.49 -13.74
N ALA A 646 -18.74 25.32 -15.01
CA ALA A 646 -18.19 24.27 -15.87
C ALA A 646 -16.68 24.43 -16.10
N SER A 647 -16.15 25.63 -15.91
CA SER A 647 -14.74 25.96 -16.04
C SER A 647 -14.10 26.44 -14.74
N THR A 648 -14.87 26.57 -13.65
CA THR A 648 -14.39 27.12 -12.38
C THR A 648 -14.73 26.16 -11.25
N PRO A 649 -13.74 25.51 -10.62
CA PRO A 649 -14.01 24.60 -9.51
C PRO A 649 -14.48 25.37 -8.28
N GLY A 650 -15.46 24.79 -7.57
CA GLY A 650 -15.83 25.20 -6.22
C GLY A 650 -15.13 24.36 -5.15
N PRO A 651 -15.32 24.68 -3.86
CA PRO A 651 -14.59 24.02 -2.77
C PRO A 651 -15.03 22.57 -2.53
N ILE A 652 -16.23 22.19 -2.98
CA ILE A 652 -16.81 20.85 -2.86
C ILE A 652 -17.19 20.36 -4.26
N TYR A 653 -16.71 19.19 -4.65
CA TYR A 653 -17.15 18.43 -5.83
C TYR A 653 -17.84 17.14 -5.39
N ALA A 654 -18.91 16.74 -6.07
CA ALA A 654 -19.60 15.48 -5.87
C ALA A 654 -20.04 14.88 -7.22
N TYR A 655 -20.03 13.56 -7.36
CA TYR A 655 -20.57 12.80 -8.49
C TYR A 655 -20.87 11.37 -8.02
N ASN A 656 -22.05 10.82 -8.29
CA ASN A 656 -22.49 9.51 -7.79
C ASN A 656 -22.26 9.32 -6.28
N VAL A 657 -22.87 10.21 -5.49
CA VAL A 657 -22.79 10.30 -4.03
C VAL A 657 -24.19 10.22 -3.43
N SER A 658 -24.36 9.30 -2.48
CA SER A 658 -25.55 9.16 -1.63
C SER A 658 -25.22 9.62 -0.22
N ASP A 659 -25.43 10.90 0.03
CA ASP A 659 -25.41 11.55 1.34
C ASP A 659 -24.06 11.50 2.07
N ILE A 660 -23.17 12.45 1.75
CA ILE A 660 -22.07 12.85 2.64
C ILE A 660 -22.62 13.89 3.62
N THR A 661 -22.70 13.54 4.91
CA THR A 661 -23.21 14.44 5.95
C THR A 661 -22.09 15.29 6.53
N LEU A 662 -22.22 16.60 6.43
CA LEU A 662 -21.32 17.59 7.02
C LEU A 662 -21.96 18.17 8.27
N THR A 663 -21.26 18.13 9.41
CA THR A 663 -21.71 18.73 10.68
C THR A 663 -20.59 19.56 11.27
N ASN A 664 -20.83 20.86 11.46
CA ASN A 664 -19.83 21.81 11.95
C ASN A 664 -18.51 21.75 11.15
N VAL A 665 -18.61 21.76 9.82
CA VAL A 665 -17.45 21.75 8.92
C VAL A 665 -17.21 23.16 8.40
N ARG A 666 -16.10 23.80 8.80
CA ARG A 666 -15.69 25.11 8.28
C ARG A 666 -14.89 24.96 6.99
N ILE A 667 -15.28 25.72 5.97
CA ILE A 667 -14.55 25.87 4.71
C ILE A 667 -14.54 27.35 4.34
N GLY A 668 -13.36 27.95 4.35
CA GLY A 668 -13.18 29.40 4.28
C GLY A 668 -13.95 30.09 5.41
N ALA A 669 -14.77 31.07 5.05
CA ALA A 669 -15.61 31.79 6.01
C ALA A 669 -16.93 31.08 6.37
N GLN A 670 -17.28 29.98 5.68
CA GLN A 670 -18.58 29.32 5.82
C GLN A 670 -18.50 28.09 6.72
N ILE A 671 -19.59 27.82 7.46
CA ILE A 671 -19.77 26.60 8.24
C ILE A 671 -20.90 25.79 7.61
N TYR A 672 -20.62 24.53 7.33
CA TYR A 672 -21.50 23.57 6.68
C TYR A 672 -22.11 22.64 7.72
N ASN A 673 -23.45 22.62 7.77
CA ASN A 673 -24.30 21.70 8.52
C ASN A 673 -25.36 21.16 7.54
N THR A 674 -24.91 20.39 6.55
CA THR A 674 -25.71 20.01 5.38
C THR A 674 -25.33 18.62 4.90
N THR A 675 -26.14 18.04 4.03
CA THR A 675 -25.81 16.82 3.29
C THR A 675 -25.44 17.17 1.86
N VAL A 676 -24.42 16.49 1.31
CA VAL A 676 -23.99 16.57 -0.09
C VAL A 676 -24.37 15.27 -0.79
N SER A 677 -25.19 15.36 -1.82
CA SER A 677 -25.70 14.22 -2.59
C SER A 677 -25.72 14.56 -4.07
N ASP A 678 -25.42 13.58 -4.91
CA ASP A 678 -25.38 13.73 -6.36
C ASP A 678 -25.65 12.38 -7.02
N THR A 679 -26.75 12.26 -7.77
CA THR A 679 -27.20 10.99 -8.36
C THR A 679 -26.74 10.79 -9.80
N ARG A 680 -25.83 11.62 -10.32
CA ARG A 680 -25.33 11.53 -11.71
C ARG A 680 -24.51 10.28 -11.98
#